data_AF-A0A1I7X4S4-F1
#
_entry.id   AF-A0A1I7X4S4-F1
#
_cell.length_a   1.000
_cell.length_b   1.000
_cell.length_c   1.000
_cell.angle_alpha   90.00
_cell.angle_beta   90.00
_cell.angle_gamma   90.00
#
_symmetry.space_group_name_H-M   'P 1'
#
loop_
_entity.id
_entity.type
_entity.pdbx_description
1 polymer ?
#
loop_
_entity_poly.entity_id
_entity_poly.type
_entity_poly.pdbx_seq_one_letter_code
_entity_poly.pdbx_strand_id
1 'polypeptide(L)'
;MSGFECRILPKCRTTNEEISHRDGVWNLQNEVWALRLKTNDCTYMSKNDCFREAVVNTQELLDLLVKCENKIQTRIKIGLNSKMPARFPPVVFYTPKEIGGLGMRSWLIILYHIIVMHFMEFKPWETEFIDSQRVWAEYALKRQEANAQNRRLTLEDLDDSWDRGIPRINTLFQKDRHTLAYDKGWRVRTEFKAYQILKQNPFWWTHQRHDGKLWNLNNYRTDMIQALGGVEGILEHTLFRASSMKFKKLTNAQRSGLNQIPNRRFTLWWSPTINRANVYVGFQVQLDLTGIFMHGKIPTLKISLIQIFRAHLWQKIHESVVMDLCQVFDQELDALEIQTVQKETIHPRKSYKMNSSCADVLLFAQYKWNVSRPSLMADSKDVMDNTTTQKYWLDVQLRWGDYDSHDIERYSRAKFLDYTTDNMSIYPSPTGLLIAMDLAYNLYSAYGNWFPGMKPLIRQAMAKIIKANPAFYVLRERIRKGLQLYSSEPTEPYLTSQNYGELFSNQIICCSRVIISIFFRFVDDTNVYRVTIHKTFEGNLTTKPINGAIFIFNPRTGQLFLKIIHTSVWAGQKRLSQVSSLNVLLNILYVEDFILYVLPASNCFDKIQVELALKDMILADYGKKNNVNVASLTQSEVRDIILGMEISAPSQQRQQIADIEKQTKEQSQVCNKCILLVTATTTRTVNKHGDEIITATTSNYEAATFASRTEWRVRAISATNLHLRTQHIYVSSDDVKDTGFTYILPKNVLKKFITISDLRTQNLEPLGWFVLSDS
;
A
#
# COMPACT_ATOMS: atom_id res chain seq x y z
N MET A 1 2.06 37.86 -22.83
CA MET A 1 1.10 38.09 -21.72
C MET A 1 1.38 37.03 -20.69
N SER A 2 1.30 37.29 -19.39
CA SER A 2 1.20 36.18 -18.46
C SER A 2 2.43 35.28 -18.28
N GLY A 3 3.60 35.79 -18.65
CA GLY A 3 4.82 34.99 -18.76
C GLY A 3 4.87 34.14 -20.04
N PHE A 4 3.79 34.10 -20.83
CA PHE A 4 3.75 33.51 -22.16
C PHE A 4 4.16 34.51 -23.23
N GLU A 5 4.98 34.05 -24.17
CA GLU A 5 5.25 34.72 -25.42
C GLU A 5 4.28 34.17 -26.48
N CYS A 6 3.45 35.04 -27.05
CA CYS A 6 2.41 34.63 -27.99
C CYS A 6 2.66 35.32 -29.33
N ARG A 7 2.67 34.54 -30.41
CA ARG A 7 2.73 35.03 -31.78
C ARG A 7 1.51 34.55 -32.54
N ILE A 8 0.71 35.48 -33.05
CA ILE A 8 -0.50 35.17 -33.81
C ILE A 8 -0.16 35.28 -35.30
N LEU A 9 -0.40 34.19 -36.04
CA LEU A 9 -0.29 34.16 -37.50
C LEU A 9 -1.67 33.90 -38.11
N PRO A 10 -2.29 34.92 -38.75
CA PRO A 10 -3.57 34.74 -39.43
C PRO A 10 -3.43 33.83 -40.65
N LYS A 11 -4.32 32.82 -40.78
CA LYS A 11 -4.29 31.85 -41.89
C LYS A 11 -4.33 32.50 -43.28
N CYS A 12 -5.02 33.64 -43.42
CA CYS A 12 -5.12 34.40 -44.67
C CYS A 12 -3.79 34.97 -45.20
N ARG A 13 -2.72 34.98 -44.39
CA ARG A 13 -1.40 35.51 -44.77
C ARG A 13 -0.39 34.43 -45.17
N THR A 14 -0.80 33.16 -45.16
CA THR A 14 0.03 32.00 -45.52
C THR A 14 -0.46 31.46 -46.85
N THR A 15 0.32 31.65 -47.92
CA THR A 15 -0.12 31.33 -49.28
C THR A 15 0.24 29.92 -49.77
N ASN A 16 1.20 29.19 -49.14
CA ASN A 16 1.73 27.95 -49.74
C ASN A 16 2.07 26.76 -48.81
N GLU A 17 1.82 26.78 -47.49
CA GLU A 17 2.13 25.63 -46.62
C GLU A 17 1.02 25.35 -45.59
N GLU A 18 0.45 24.14 -45.61
CA GLU A 18 -0.25 23.59 -44.43
C GLU A 18 0.80 23.28 -43.37
N ILE A 19 0.86 24.13 -42.34
CA ILE A 19 1.80 23.95 -41.22
C ILE A 19 1.42 22.67 -40.47
N SER A 20 2.35 21.71 -40.39
CA SER A 20 2.19 20.54 -39.52
C SER A 20 2.07 20.97 -38.06
N HIS A 21 0.92 20.67 -37.45
CA HIS A 21 0.63 21.02 -36.06
C HIS A 21 1.55 20.24 -35.12
N ARG A 22 2.40 20.96 -34.38
CA ARG A 22 3.15 20.43 -33.23
C ARG A 22 2.50 20.89 -31.93
N ASP A 23 2.70 20.13 -30.86
CA ASP A 23 2.23 20.48 -29.52
C ASP A 23 2.70 21.90 -29.13
N GLY A 24 1.77 22.74 -28.66
CA GLY A 24 2.02 24.14 -28.29
C GLY A 24 1.70 25.20 -29.34
N VAL A 25 0.92 24.85 -30.36
CA VAL A 25 0.27 25.79 -31.28
C VAL A 25 -1.24 25.70 -31.08
N TRP A 26 -1.87 26.79 -30.64
CA TRP A 26 -3.33 26.84 -30.45
C TRP A 26 -4.07 27.23 -31.72
N ASN A 27 -5.18 26.55 -31.99
CA ASN A 27 -6.07 26.90 -33.08
C ASN A 27 -7.09 27.98 -32.63
N LEU A 28 -6.91 29.20 -33.13
CA LEU A 28 -7.87 30.28 -32.92
C LEU A 28 -9.05 30.16 -33.89
N GLN A 29 -10.23 29.82 -33.36
CA GLN A 29 -11.53 29.84 -34.06
C GLN A 29 -12.18 31.26 -33.89
N ASN A 30 -13.22 31.71 -34.64
CA ASN A 30 -13.61 33.13 -34.88
C ASN A 30 -14.93 33.81 -34.27
N GLU A 31 -15.74 33.28 -33.38
CA GLU A 31 -16.92 33.75 -32.55
C GLU A 31 -18.16 34.21 -33.30
N VAL A 32 -18.01 34.95 -34.39
CA VAL A 32 -18.99 34.86 -35.48
C VAL A 32 -18.89 33.47 -36.16
N TRP A 33 -17.73 32.82 -35.98
CA TRP A 33 -17.42 31.39 -36.18
C TRP A 33 -16.49 30.81 -35.04
N ALA A 34 -16.88 30.91 -33.73
CA ALA A 34 -16.23 30.62 -32.36
C ALA A 34 -14.78 31.12 -31.84
N LEU A 35 -14.52 32.33 -31.23
CA LEU A 35 -13.26 33.00 -30.79
C LEU A 35 -13.38 33.41 -29.32
N ARG A 36 -12.74 32.68 -28.41
CA ARG A 36 -12.67 33.11 -27.01
C ARG A 36 -11.23 33.17 -26.52
N LEU A 37 -10.80 34.39 -26.18
CA LEU A 37 -9.56 34.65 -25.44
C LEU A 37 -9.84 34.63 -23.94
N LYS A 38 -9.02 33.88 -23.19
CA LYS A 38 -8.75 34.14 -21.76
C LYS A 38 -7.28 33.88 -21.47
N THR A 39 -6.58 34.89 -21.00
CA THR A 39 -5.17 34.90 -20.60
C THR A 39 -5.05 34.99 -19.08
N ASN A 40 -4.13 34.25 -18.46
CA ASN A 40 -3.85 34.31 -17.02
C ASN A 40 -2.35 34.15 -16.74
N ASP A 41 -1.82 35.06 -15.91
CA ASP A 41 -0.40 35.30 -15.60
C ASP A 41 0.29 34.29 -14.68
N CYS A 42 1.58 33.99 -14.94
CA CYS A 42 2.44 33.22 -14.02
C CYS A 42 3.97 33.33 -14.17
N THR A 43 4.70 33.25 -13.04
CA THR A 43 6.18 33.13 -12.98
C THR A 43 6.67 32.22 -11.83
N TYR A 44 7.68 31.40 -12.17
CA TYR A 44 8.74 30.70 -11.41
C TYR A 44 8.43 29.90 -10.12
N MET A 45 7.84 28.71 -10.35
CA MET A 45 8.06 27.36 -9.76
C MET A 45 6.80 26.49 -9.97
N SER A 46 5.81 27.05 -10.67
CA SER A 46 4.70 26.42 -11.39
C SER A 46 4.99 26.19 -12.88
N LYS A 47 6.27 26.17 -13.30
CA LYS A 47 6.60 26.32 -14.73
C LYS A 47 5.90 25.30 -15.62
N ASN A 48 5.72 24.05 -15.21
CA ASN A 48 5.11 23.06 -16.11
C ASN A 48 3.59 22.95 -15.96
N ASP A 49 3.03 23.05 -14.76
CA ASP A 49 1.58 23.02 -14.57
C ASP A 49 0.90 24.24 -15.20
N CYS A 50 1.60 25.38 -15.19
CA CYS A 50 1.12 26.63 -15.76
C CYS A 50 1.50 26.81 -17.24
N PHE A 51 2.75 26.55 -17.67
CA PHE A 51 3.13 26.76 -19.08
C PHE A 51 2.80 25.57 -19.98
N ARG A 52 2.69 24.35 -19.43
CA ARG A 52 2.39 23.09 -20.14
C ARG A 52 3.06 23.08 -21.52
N GLU A 53 2.28 23.05 -22.59
CA GLU A 53 2.70 23.05 -23.99
C GLU A 53 3.82 24.05 -24.35
N ALA A 54 3.83 25.25 -23.76
CA ALA A 54 4.81 26.29 -24.09
C ALA A 54 6.26 25.92 -23.68
N VAL A 55 6.44 24.96 -22.76
CA VAL A 55 7.77 24.47 -22.37
C VAL A 55 8.43 23.68 -23.51
N VAL A 56 7.65 22.96 -24.33
CA VAL A 56 8.18 22.15 -25.44
C VAL A 56 8.77 23.04 -26.54
N ASN A 57 8.13 24.18 -26.81
CA ASN A 57 8.58 25.10 -27.85
C ASN A 57 9.78 25.95 -27.43
N THR A 58 10.05 26.07 -26.13
CA THR A 58 11.12 26.92 -25.60
C THR A 58 12.39 26.10 -25.33
N GLN A 59 13.25 25.95 -26.34
CA GLN A 59 14.50 25.16 -26.23
C GLN A 59 15.43 25.64 -25.11
N GLU A 60 15.57 26.95 -24.92
CA GLU A 60 16.39 27.53 -23.83
C GLU A 60 15.92 27.08 -22.44
N LEU A 61 14.61 26.91 -22.27
CA LEU A 61 14.03 26.45 -21.02
C LEU A 61 14.32 24.97 -20.79
N LEU A 62 14.26 24.14 -21.84
CA LEU A 62 14.64 22.72 -21.77
C LEU A 62 16.11 22.58 -21.36
N ASP A 63 17.00 23.33 -21.99
CA ASP A 63 18.43 23.35 -21.63
C ASP A 63 18.67 23.81 -20.19
N LEU A 64 17.93 24.82 -19.74
CA LEU A 64 18.01 25.29 -18.36
C LEU A 64 17.51 24.22 -17.37
N LEU A 65 16.41 23.53 -17.68
CA LEU A 65 15.88 22.45 -16.85
C LEU A 65 16.89 21.30 -16.73
N VAL A 66 17.53 20.90 -17.83
CA VAL A 66 18.60 19.89 -17.84
C VAL A 66 19.77 20.33 -16.96
N LYS A 67 20.21 21.59 -17.07
CA LYS A 67 21.29 22.15 -16.24
C LYS A 67 20.89 22.17 -14.76
N CYS A 68 19.65 22.54 -14.44
CA CYS A 68 19.14 22.56 -13.06
C CYS A 68 19.04 21.16 -12.46
N GLU A 69 18.53 20.18 -13.21
CA GLU A 69 18.45 18.80 -12.78
C GLU A 69 19.84 18.21 -12.51
N ASN A 70 20.78 18.41 -13.42
CA ASN A 70 22.17 18.01 -13.24
C ASN A 70 22.83 18.69 -12.03
N LYS A 71 22.55 19.99 -11.79
CA LYS A 71 23.04 20.69 -10.59
C LYS A 71 22.51 20.07 -9.30
N ILE A 72 21.23 19.67 -9.26
CA ILE A 72 20.62 19.01 -8.11
C ILE A 72 21.27 17.62 -7.90
N GLN A 73 21.38 16.81 -8.95
CA GLN A 73 22.05 15.51 -8.87
C GLN A 73 23.51 15.66 -8.41
N THR A 74 24.24 16.64 -8.93
CA THR A 74 25.62 16.93 -8.52
C THR A 74 25.70 17.39 -7.07
N ARG A 75 24.73 18.14 -6.55
CA ARG A 75 24.68 18.51 -5.13
C ARG A 75 24.54 17.28 -4.23
N ILE A 76 23.73 16.31 -4.63
CA ILE A 76 23.55 15.03 -3.92
C ILE A 76 24.84 14.20 -3.97
N LYS A 77 25.45 14.10 -5.16
CA LYS A 77 26.76 13.46 -5.38
C LYS A 77 27.85 14.04 -4.46
N ILE A 78 27.94 15.38 -4.37
CA ILE A 78 28.88 16.07 -3.46
C ILE A 78 28.60 15.74 -1.99
N GLY A 79 27.32 15.69 -1.59
CA GLY A 79 26.94 15.31 -0.21
C GLY A 79 27.39 13.90 0.19
N LEU A 80 27.62 13.02 -0.79
CA LEU A 80 28.08 11.65 -0.62
C LEU A 80 29.58 11.45 -0.88
N ASN A 81 30.30 12.55 -1.09
CA ASN A 81 31.74 12.57 -1.35
C ASN A 81 32.15 11.73 -2.58
N SER A 82 31.32 11.72 -3.63
CA SER A 82 31.64 11.05 -4.89
C SER A 82 30.94 11.73 -6.06
N LYS A 83 31.67 12.03 -7.14
CA LYS A 83 31.09 12.54 -8.40
C LYS A 83 30.94 11.46 -9.48
N MET A 84 31.34 10.21 -9.21
CA MET A 84 31.40 9.16 -10.23
C MET A 84 30.02 8.69 -10.68
N PRO A 85 29.69 8.75 -12.00
CA PRO A 85 28.39 8.33 -12.51
C PRO A 85 28.02 6.87 -12.22
N ALA A 86 29.01 5.96 -12.24
CA ALA A 86 28.77 4.52 -12.00
C ALA A 86 28.13 4.21 -10.63
N ARG A 87 28.38 5.03 -9.61
CA ARG A 87 27.79 4.88 -8.26
C ARG A 87 26.37 5.45 -8.15
N PHE A 88 25.94 6.22 -9.14
CA PHE A 88 24.67 6.94 -9.13
C PHE A 88 23.86 6.62 -10.39
N PRO A 89 23.39 5.37 -10.54
CA PRO A 89 22.44 5.04 -11.58
C PRO A 89 21.13 5.83 -11.39
N PRO A 90 20.35 6.05 -12.46
CA PRO A 90 19.13 6.86 -12.42
C PRO A 90 18.11 6.36 -11.38
N VAL A 91 18.07 5.05 -11.12
CA VAL A 91 17.24 4.42 -10.08
C VAL A 91 17.37 5.08 -8.71
N VAL A 92 18.56 5.55 -8.32
CA VAL A 92 18.80 6.20 -7.02
C VAL A 92 18.04 7.53 -6.89
N PHE A 93 17.86 8.25 -8.01
CA PHE A 93 17.21 9.55 -8.04
C PHE A 93 15.69 9.45 -8.25
N TYR A 94 15.26 8.66 -9.22
CA TYR A 94 13.87 8.65 -9.69
C TYR A 94 12.97 7.64 -8.99
N THR A 95 13.53 6.68 -8.25
CA THR A 95 12.72 5.75 -7.46
C THR A 95 11.81 6.53 -6.50
N PRO A 96 10.51 6.20 -6.43
CA PRO A 96 9.58 6.87 -5.52
C PRO A 96 10.01 6.78 -4.06
N LYS A 97 9.58 7.77 -3.26
CA LYS A 97 9.97 7.86 -1.85
C LYS A 97 9.48 6.66 -1.04
N GLU A 98 8.39 6.02 -1.44
CA GLU A 98 7.84 4.83 -0.77
C GLU A 98 8.77 3.61 -0.85
N ILE A 99 9.66 3.55 -1.86
CA ILE A 99 10.64 2.47 -2.07
C ILE A 99 12.04 2.93 -1.62
N GLY A 100 12.14 4.05 -0.89
CA GLY A 100 13.40 4.57 -0.35
C GLY A 100 14.26 5.37 -1.32
N GLY A 101 13.73 5.72 -2.50
CA GLY A 101 14.37 6.66 -3.42
C GLY A 101 14.10 8.12 -3.08
N LEU A 102 14.70 9.04 -3.84
CA LEU A 102 14.51 10.47 -3.63
C LEU A 102 13.15 10.98 -4.18
N GLY A 103 12.53 10.23 -5.09
CA GLY A 103 11.33 10.64 -5.80
C GLY A 103 11.56 11.91 -6.61
N MET A 104 12.77 12.11 -7.14
CA MET A 104 13.01 13.16 -8.11
C MET A 104 12.14 12.88 -9.33
N ARG A 105 11.60 13.93 -9.92
CA ARG A 105 10.86 13.84 -11.17
C ARG A 105 11.81 14.22 -12.30
N SER A 106 12.02 13.30 -13.21
CA SER A 106 12.85 13.54 -14.40
C SER A 106 12.13 14.48 -15.35
N TRP A 107 12.85 15.49 -15.82
CA TRP A 107 12.36 16.37 -16.89
C TRP A 107 12.80 15.89 -18.28
N LEU A 108 13.83 15.03 -18.35
CA LEU A 108 14.36 14.52 -19.61
C LEU A 108 14.56 13.00 -19.61
N ILE A 109 14.58 12.43 -20.82
CA ILE A 109 15.02 11.06 -21.14
C ILE A 109 16.52 10.98 -20.87
N ILE A 110 16.95 10.20 -19.88
CA ILE A 110 18.35 9.80 -19.79
C ILE A 110 18.48 8.44 -20.47
N LEU A 111 19.16 8.46 -21.62
CA LEU A 111 19.76 7.38 -22.38
C LEU A 111 19.74 6.00 -21.67
N TYR A 112 19.24 5.01 -22.41
CA TYR A 112 18.92 3.61 -22.07
C TYR A 112 17.45 3.35 -21.70
N HIS A 113 16.68 3.05 -22.76
CA HIS A 113 15.34 2.42 -22.81
C HIS A 113 14.32 2.91 -21.76
N ILE A 114 13.55 3.93 -22.18
CA ILE A 114 12.23 4.31 -21.65
C ILE A 114 12.27 4.87 -20.21
N ILE A 115 12.67 6.14 -20.07
CA ILE A 115 12.31 6.94 -18.88
C ILE A 115 11.21 7.91 -19.30
N VAL A 116 10.07 7.82 -18.63
CA VAL A 116 8.83 8.57 -18.88
C VAL A 116 9.06 10.08 -18.70
N MET A 117 8.75 10.86 -19.73
CA MET A 117 8.77 12.32 -19.65
C MET A 117 7.63 12.79 -18.74
N HIS A 118 7.97 13.57 -17.70
CA HIS A 118 7.00 14.28 -16.86
C HIS A 118 6.04 15.17 -17.68
N PHE A 119 6.42 15.54 -18.90
CA PHE A 119 5.61 16.33 -19.81
C PHE A 119 4.42 15.57 -20.42
N MET A 120 4.58 14.28 -20.69
CA MET A 120 3.57 13.46 -21.38
C MET A 120 2.31 13.21 -20.53
N GLU A 121 2.35 13.55 -19.24
CA GLU A 121 1.23 13.33 -18.32
C GLU A 121 0.39 14.56 -18.02
N PHE A 122 0.86 15.75 -18.40
CA PHE A 122 0.02 16.94 -18.31
C PHE A 122 -0.81 17.05 -19.58
N LYS A 123 -2.13 17.08 -19.41
CA LYS A 123 -3.02 17.43 -20.51
C LYS A 123 -2.67 18.83 -21.03
N PRO A 124 -2.47 19.02 -22.34
CA PRO A 124 -2.41 20.34 -22.96
C PRO A 124 -3.55 21.26 -22.47
N TRP A 125 -3.27 22.55 -22.26
CA TRP A 125 -4.29 23.55 -21.92
C TRP A 125 -5.38 23.62 -22.99
N GLU A 126 -5.03 23.51 -24.27
CA GLU A 126 -6.02 23.49 -25.35
C GLU A 126 -7.01 22.34 -25.16
N THR A 127 -6.52 21.13 -24.92
CA THR A 127 -7.36 19.95 -24.67
C THR A 127 -8.23 20.11 -23.42
N GLU A 128 -7.70 20.68 -22.33
CA GLU A 128 -8.47 20.96 -21.11
C GLU A 128 -9.55 22.02 -21.32
N PHE A 129 -9.31 23.04 -22.14
CA PHE A 129 -10.31 24.05 -22.46
C PHE A 129 -11.43 23.49 -23.34
N ILE A 130 -11.09 22.70 -24.35
CA ILE A 130 -12.07 22.02 -25.22
C ILE A 130 -12.91 21.04 -24.38
N ASP A 131 -12.25 20.20 -23.58
CA ASP A 131 -12.93 19.27 -22.68
C ASP A 131 -13.83 20.04 -21.69
N SER A 132 -13.35 21.17 -21.14
CA SER A 132 -14.13 21.99 -20.21
C SER A 132 -15.39 22.56 -20.85
N GLN A 133 -15.30 23.11 -22.07
CA GLN A 133 -16.46 23.62 -22.79
C GLN A 133 -17.49 22.53 -23.02
N ARG A 134 -17.06 21.35 -23.47
CA ARG A 134 -17.93 20.20 -23.70
C ARG A 134 -18.63 19.76 -22.40
N VAL A 135 -17.85 19.55 -21.35
CA VAL A 135 -18.31 19.04 -20.06
C VAL A 135 -19.27 20.01 -19.37
N TRP A 136 -19.01 21.32 -19.43
CA TRP A 136 -19.92 22.32 -18.87
C TRP A 136 -21.20 22.50 -19.71
N ALA A 137 -21.13 22.31 -21.02
CA ALA A 137 -22.32 22.30 -21.89
C ALA A 137 -23.20 21.08 -21.61
N GLU A 138 -22.61 19.89 -21.50
CA GLU A 138 -23.30 18.65 -21.10
C GLU A 138 -23.95 18.81 -19.72
N TYR A 139 -23.24 19.39 -18.75
CA TYR A 139 -23.81 19.68 -17.43
C TYR A 139 -25.01 20.63 -17.51
N ALA A 140 -24.95 21.67 -18.33
CA ALA A 140 -26.05 22.62 -18.50
C ALA A 140 -27.29 21.93 -19.11
N LEU A 141 -27.10 21.05 -20.10
CA LEU A 141 -28.18 20.25 -20.70
C LEU A 141 -28.79 19.30 -19.68
N LYS A 142 -27.97 18.49 -18.99
CA LYS A 142 -28.43 17.58 -17.92
C LYS A 142 -29.19 18.31 -16.82
N ARG A 143 -28.77 19.53 -16.48
CA ARG A 143 -29.48 20.38 -15.51
C ARG A 143 -30.83 20.86 -16.05
N GLN A 144 -30.94 21.21 -17.32
CA GLN A 144 -32.20 21.59 -17.95
C GLN A 144 -33.16 20.40 -18.04
N GLU A 145 -32.67 19.22 -18.43
CA GLU A 145 -33.45 17.97 -18.46
C GLU A 145 -33.99 17.61 -17.07
N ALA A 146 -33.14 17.68 -16.04
CA ALA A 146 -33.55 17.46 -14.66
C ALA A 146 -34.64 18.47 -14.23
N ASN A 147 -34.45 19.76 -14.54
CA ASN A 147 -35.45 20.78 -14.25
C ASN A 147 -36.76 20.56 -15.02
N ALA A 148 -36.72 20.13 -16.27
CA ALA A 148 -37.91 19.80 -17.08
C ALA A 148 -38.68 18.62 -16.48
N GLN A 149 -37.95 17.67 -15.88
CA GLN A 149 -38.52 16.56 -15.10
C GLN A 149 -38.89 16.94 -13.66
N ASN A 150 -38.72 18.21 -13.25
CA ASN A 150 -38.83 18.68 -11.87
C ASN A 150 -37.99 17.88 -10.86
N ARG A 151 -36.88 17.30 -11.31
CA ARG A 151 -35.91 16.54 -10.53
C ARG A 151 -34.66 17.39 -10.28
N ARG A 152 -34.02 17.19 -9.12
CA ARG A 152 -32.69 17.75 -8.85
C ARG A 152 -31.60 16.80 -9.37
N LEU A 153 -30.59 17.36 -10.04
CA LEU A 153 -29.43 16.61 -10.51
C LEU A 153 -28.68 15.96 -9.34
N THR A 154 -28.36 14.68 -9.49
CA THR A 154 -27.68 13.86 -8.49
C THR A 154 -26.22 13.60 -8.87
N LEU A 155 -25.42 13.12 -7.92
CA LEU A 155 -24.00 12.79 -8.14
C LEU A 155 -23.81 11.73 -9.24
N GLU A 156 -24.69 10.73 -9.26
CA GLU A 156 -24.64 9.58 -10.17
C GLU A 156 -24.75 9.99 -11.64
N ASP A 157 -25.42 11.11 -11.94
CA ASP A 157 -25.60 11.61 -13.31
C ASP A 157 -24.30 12.22 -13.90
N LEU A 158 -23.26 12.41 -13.07
CA LEU A 158 -22.03 13.15 -13.40
C LEU A 158 -20.72 12.39 -13.10
N ASP A 159 -20.78 11.09 -12.84
CA ASP A 159 -19.59 10.30 -12.46
C ASP A 159 -18.54 10.29 -13.59
N ASP A 160 -18.97 10.21 -14.85
CA ASP A 160 -18.09 10.19 -16.04
C ASP A 160 -17.21 11.44 -16.21
N SER A 161 -17.67 12.59 -15.69
CA SER A 161 -17.06 13.90 -15.87
C SER A 161 -16.52 14.52 -14.58
N TRP A 162 -16.49 13.75 -13.48
CA TRP A 162 -16.17 14.21 -12.13
C TRP A 162 -14.88 15.04 -12.00
N ASP A 163 -13.79 14.52 -12.58
CA ASP A 163 -12.45 15.14 -12.54
C ASP A 163 -12.14 15.99 -13.78
N ARG A 164 -13.15 16.34 -14.59
CA ARG A 164 -12.99 17.15 -15.81
C ARG A 164 -13.54 18.56 -15.63
N GLY A 165 -13.11 19.44 -16.54
CA GLY A 165 -13.56 20.83 -16.62
C GLY A 165 -12.74 21.81 -15.79
N ILE A 166 -12.85 23.09 -16.16
CA ILE A 166 -12.25 24.24 -15.46
C ILE A 166 -13.35 25.29 -15.29
N PRO A 167 -13.84 25.53 -14.05
CA PRO A 167 -13.55 24.80 -12.81
C PRO A 167 -13.94 23.32 -12.90
N ARG A 168 -13.32 22.46 -12.07
CA ARG A 168 -13.63 21.02 -12.02
C ARG A 168 -15.07 20.79 -11.57
N ILE A 169 -15.79 19.86 -12.19
CA ILE A 169 -17.20 19.57 -11.84
C ILE A 169 -17.37 19.19 -10.37
N ASN A 170 -16.43 18.43 -9.81
CA ASN A 170 -16.46 18.01 -8.41
C ASN A 170 -16.56 19.18 -7.40
N THR A 171 -16.18 20.40 -7.79
CA THR A 171 -16.31 21.61 -6.96
C THR A 171 -17.77 21.95 -6.63
N LEU A 172 -18.72 21.55 -7.48
CA LEU A 172 -20.16 21.78 -7.28
C LEU A 172 -20.73 21.02 -6.08
N PHE A 173 -20.07 19.94 -5.66
CA PHE A 173 -20.51 19.03 -4.60
C PHE A 173 -19.64 19.12 -3.34
N GLN A 174 -18.77 20.13 -3.24
CA GLN A 174 -18.03 20.39 -2.02
C GLN A 174 -18.95 20.84 -0.88
N LYS A 175 -18.62 20.44 0.34
CA LYS A 175 -19.36 20.83 1.55
C LYS A 175 -19.37 22.35 1.78
N ASP A 176 -18.26 23.01 1.46
CA ASP A 176 -18.04 24.42 1.76
C ASP A 176 -18.55 25.37 0.66
N ARG A 177 -19.21 24.85 -0.39
CA ARG A 177 -19.62 25.60 -1.58
C ARG A 177 -20.38 26.89 -1.26
N HIS A 178 -21.30 26.84 -0.29
CA HIS A 178 -22.12 28.00 0.09
C HIS A 178 -21.27 29.13 0.68
N THR A 179 -20.26 28.79 1.48
CA THR A 179 -19.33 29.78 2.05
C THR A 179 -18.37 30.34 1.00
N LEU A 180 -17.88 29.49 0.09
CA LEU A 180 -16.98 29.90 -1.00
C LEU A 180 -17.63 30.85 -2.00
N ALA A 181 -18.97 30.88 -2.07
CA ALA A 181 -19.69 31.83 -2.90
C ALA A 181 -19.41 33.29 -2.50
N TYR A 182 -19.11 33.56 -1.22
CA TYR A 182 -18.78 34.88 -0.69
C TYR A 182 -17.29 35.25 -0.82
N ASP A 183 -16.41 34.28 -1.06
CA ASP A 183 -14.97 34.52 -1.24
C ASP A 183 -14.68 35.11 -2.62
N LYS A 184 -14.82 36.44 -2.74
CA LYS A 184 -14.51 37.20 -3.96
C LYS A 184 -13.08 37.73 -3.94
N GLY A 185 -12.50 37.91 -5.13
CA GLY A 185 -11.14 38.46 -5.29
C GLY A 185 -10.02 37.55 -4.79
N TRP A 186 -10.29 36.25 -4.58
CA TRP A 186 -9.32 35.30 -4.03
C TRP A 186 -8.05 35.15 -4.87
N ARG A 187 -8.13 35.31 -6.21
CA ARG A 187 -6.96 35.23 -7.12
C ARG A 187 -5.95 36.36 -6.86
N VAL A 188 -6.43 37.59 -6.79
CA VAL A 188 -5.57 38.76 -6.49
C VAL A 188 -5.01 38.63 -5.08
N ARG A 189 -5.83 38.16 -4.13
CA ARG A 189 -5.41 37.91 -2.75
C ARG A 189 -4.27 36.87 -2.68
N THR A 190 -4.30 35.81 -3.48
CA THR A 190 -3.23 34.79 -3.49
C THR A 190 -1.95 35.29 -4.13
N GLU A 191 -2.04 36.13 -5.15
CA GLU A 191 -0.89 36.80 -5.76
C GLU A 191 -0.24 37.77 -4.78
N PHE A 192 -1.03 38.59 -4.08
CA PHE A 192 -0.53 39.60 -3.14
C PHE A 192 0.09 39.01 -1.88
N LYS A 193 -0.11 37.71 -1.61
CA LYS A 193 0.62 37.01 -0.54
C LYS A 193 2.13 37.02 -0.75
N ALA A 194 2.62 37.20 -1.97
CA ALA A 194 4.05 37.36 -2.23
C ALA A 194 4.67 38.56 -1.47
N TYR A 195 3.88 39.60 -1.21
CA TYR A 195 4.33 40.79 -0.47
C TYR A 195 4.13 40.69 1.04
N GLN A 196 3.30 39.75 1.50
CA GLN A 196 2.98 39.56 2.92
C GLN A 196 3.78 38.41 3.55
N ILE A 197 4.07 37.37 2.77
CA ILE A 197 4.67 36.12 3.24
C ILE A 197 6.00 35.91 2.55
N LEU A 198 7.08 35.80 3.34
CA LEU A 198 8.43 35.59 2.83
C LEU A 198 8.59 34.27 2.05
N LYS A 199 7.84 33.23 2.44
CA LYS A 199 7.82 31.95 1.74
C LYS A 199 7.02 32.07 0.45
N GLN A 200 7.70 31.99 -0.69
CA GLN A 200 7.07 32.00 -2.00
C GLN A 200 6.16 30.77 -2.19
N ASN A 201 4.91 31.01 -2.60
CA ASN A 201 4.01 29.96 -3.04
C ASN A 201 4.16 29.75 -4.56
N PRO A 202 4.58 28.56 -5.04
CA PRO A 202 4.67 28.30 -6.47
C PRO A 202 3.30 28.21 -7.14
N PHE A 203 2.24 27.80 -6.42
CA PHE A 203 0.88 27.66 -6.95
C PHE A 203 0.01 28.85 -6.55
N TRP A 204 0.42 30.06 -6.95
CA TRP A 204 -0.29 31.29 -6.60
C TRP A 204 -1.50 31.59 -7.50
N TRP A 205 -1.53 30.99 -8.70
CA TRP A 205 -2.54 31.21 -9.74
C TRP A 205 -3.79 30.34 -9.62
N THR A 206 -3.74 29.26 -8.85
CA THR A 206 -4.85 28.32 -8.66
C THR A 206 -5.17 28.10 -7.19
N HIS A 207 -6.42 27.79 -6.90
CA HIS A 207 -6.87 27.41 -5.56
C HIS A 207 -7.73 26.16 -5.62
N GLN A 208 -7.30 25.09 -4.93
CA GLN A 208 -7.93 23.77 -5.02
C GLN A 208 -9.41 23.76 -4.60
N ARG A 209 -9.84 24.68 -3.71
CA ARG A 209 -11.26 24.75 -3.32
C ARG A 209 -12.13 25.34 -4.43
N HIS A 210 -11.62 26.32 -5.17
CA HIS A 210 -12.37 27.03 -6.21
C HIS A 210 -12.25 26.35 -7.58
N ASP A 211 -11.01 26.02 -7.99
CA ASP A 211 -10.74 25.44 -9.30
C ASP A 211 -10.82 23.90 -9.30
N GLY A 212 -10.69 23.27 -8.13
CA GLY A 212 -10.44 21.84 -8.01
C GLY A 212 -8.97 21.48 -8.25
N LYS A 213 -8.64 20.19 -8.22
CA LYS A 213 -7.29 19.71 -8.54
C LYS A 213 -7.13 19.58 -10.06
N LEU A 214 -6.24 20.37 -10.65
CA LEU A 214 -6.10 20.48 -12.11
C LEU A 214 -5.19 19.44 -12.75
N TRP A 215 -4.44 18.66 -11.96
CA TRP A 215 -3.52 17.63 -12.46
C TRP A 215 -3.54 16.39 -11.58
N ASN A 216 -3.21 15.24 -12.16
CA ASN A 216 -3.03 13.98 -11.45
C ASN A 216 -1.76 13.29 -11.94
N LEU A 217 -0.85 12.98 -11.02
CA LEU A 217 0.49 12.42 -11.30
C LEU A 217 0.66 11.04 -10.66
N ASN A 218 -0.45 10.37 -10.36
CA ASN A 218 -0.42 9.02 -9.81
C ASN A 218 0.12 8.01 -10.84
N ASN A 219 -0.07 8.29 -12.14
CA ASN A 219 0.40 7.46 -13.25
C ASN A 219 1.92 7.57 -13.43
N TYR A 220 2.50 8.77 -13.31
CA TYR A 220 3.96 8.94 -13.28
C TYR A 220 4.66 7.99 -12.32
N ARG A 221 4.07 7.83 -11.14
CA ARG A 221 4.62 6.95 -10.13
C ARG A 221 4.59 5.48 -10.58
N THR A 222 3.52 5.02 -11.21
CA THR A 222 3.42 3.63 -11.69
C THR A 222 4.36 3.39 -12.86
N ASP A 223 4.42 4.34 -13.78
CA ASP A 223 5.14 4.18 -15.03
C ASP A 223 6.65 4.31 -14.80
N MET A 224 7.07 5.18 -13.88
CA MET A 224 8.46 5.26 -13.42
C MET A 224 8.93 3.96 -12.75
N ILE A 225 8.07 3.32 -11.95
CA ILE A 225 8.43 2.02 -11.33
C ILE A 225 8.62 0.96 -12.42
N GLN A 226 7.75 0.93 -13.43
CA GLN A 226 7.88 -0.02 -14.53
C GLN A 226 9.12 0.25 -15.38
N ALA A 227 9.39 1.52 -15.72
CA ALA A 227 10.58 1.97 -16.44
C ALA A 227 11.89 1.54 -15.77
N LEU A 228 11.94 1.52 -14.44
CA LEU A 228 13.12 1.12 -13.67
C LEU A 228 13.28 -0.40 -13.51
N GLY A 229 12.53 -1.22 -14.27
CA GLY A 229 12.59 -2.68 -14.19
C GLY A 229 11.65 -3.29 -13.13
N GLY A 230 10.59 -2.56 -12.79
CA GLY A 230 9.63 -2.97 -11.77
C GLY A 230 10.18 -2.86 -10.35
N VAL A 231 9.38 -3.29 -9.39
CA VAL A 231 9.76 -3.20 -7.97
C VAL A 231 10.96 -4.10 -7.64
N GLU A 232 11.01 -5.30 -8.22
CA GLU A 232 12.10 -6.25 -7.94
C GLU A 232 13.44 -5.73 -8.44
N GLY A 233 13.50 -5.23 -9.68
CA GLY A 233 14.73 -4.65 -10.24
C GLY A 233 15.24 -3.45 -9.41
N ILE A 234 14.34 -2.58 -8.96
CA ILE A 234 14.71 -1.47 -8.05
C ILE A 234 15.30 -2.00 -6.75
N LEU A 235 14.70 -3.04 -6.15
CA LEU A 235 15.11 -3.55 -4.85
C LEU A 235 16.44 -4.30 -4.88
N GLU A 236 16.88 -4.83 -6.03
CA GLU A 236 18.20 -5.43 -6.18
C GLU A 236 19.36 -4.45 -5.94
N HIS A 237 19.12 -3.17 -6.23
CA HIS A 237 20.06 -2.08 -5.96
C HIS A 237 20.17 -1.69 -4.47
N THR A 238 19.37 -2.30 -3.60
CA THR A 238 19.17 -1.89 -2.20
C THR A 238 19.48 -3.01 -1.20
N LEU A 239 19.65 -2.66 0.08
CA LEU A 239 19.76 -3.64 1.19
C LEU A 239 18.43 -4.31 1.57
N PHE A 240 17.42 -4.31 0.70
CA PHE A 240 16.11 -4.90 1.00
C PHE A 240 16.20 -6.40 1.30
N ARG A 241 16.92 -7.17 0.48
CA ARG A 241 17.05 -8.63 0.65
C ARG A 241 17.66 -9.00 2.01
N ALA A 242 18.62 -8.22 2.51
CA ALA A 242 19.18 -8.36 3.86
C ALA A 242 18.15 -8.23 4.99
N SER A 243 17.06 -7.48 4.80
CA SER A 243 16.03 -7.30 5.83
C SER A 243 15.07 -8.49 5.97
N SER A 244 15.15 -9.47 5.03
CA SER A 244 14.28 -10.65 4.90
C SER A 244 12.78 -10.35 4.91
N MET A 245 12.39 -9.13 4.53
CA MET A 245 10.99 -8.80 4.30
C MET A 245 10.56 -9.36 2.95
N LYS A 246 9.50 -10.17 2.92
CA LYS A 246 8.76 -10.42 1.67
C LYS A 246 8.08 -9.11 1.28
N PHE A 247 8.06 -8.77 -0.01
CA PHE A 247 7.36 -7.58 -0.47
C PHE A 247 5.87 -7.67 -0.09
N LYS A 248 5.47 -6.94 0.96
CA LYS A 248 4.07 -6.66 1.29
C LYS A 248 3.83 -5.17 1.05
N LYS A 249 2.66 -4.83 0.52
CA LYS A 249 2.25 -3.44 0.27
C LYS A 249 2.32 -2.66 1.60
N LEU A 250 3.35 -1.82 1.76
CA LEU A 250 3.56 -1.01 2.97
C LEU A 250 2.32 -0.15 3.26
N THR A 251 1.93 -0.06 4.53
CA THR A 251 0.78 0.75 4.95
C THR A 251 1.07 2.25 4.84
N ASN A 252 0.03 3.09 4.75
CA ASN A 252 0.19 4.54 4.67
C ASN A 252 0.93 5.14 5.88
N ALA A 253 0.82 4.52 7.06
CA ALA A 253 1.55 4.90 8.26
C ALA A 253 3.07 4.64 8.11
N GLN A 254 3.47 3.48 7.59
CA GLN A 254 4.87 3.16 7.27
C GLN A 254 5.43 4.11 6.19
N ARG A 255 4.62 4.47 5.19
CA ARG A 255 4.98 5.45 4.13
C ARG A 255 5.18 6.87 4.68
N SER A 256 4.39 7.28 5.67
CA SER A 256 4.48 8.62 6.26
C SER A 256 5.80 8.84 7.04
N GLY A 257 6.35 7.79 7.64
CA GLY A 257 7.65 7.80 8.32
C GLY A 257 8.87 7.86 7.37
N LEU A 258 8.65 7.75 6.05
CA LEU A 258 9.71 7.91 5.02
C LEU A 258 9.86 9.36 4.52
N ASN A 259 9.04 10.31 4.98
CA ASN A 259 8.91 11.63 4.34
C ASN A 259 10.10 12.60 4.50
N GLN A 260 11.10 12.24 5.31
CA GLN A 260 12.44 12.85 5.26
C GLN A 260 13.45 11.72 5.37
N ILE A 261 14.15 11.39 4.30
CA ILE A 261 15.23 10.38 4.38
C ILE A 261 16.45 11.10 4.95
N PRO A 262 16.87 10.85 6.21
CA PRO A 262 18.12 11.41 6.69
C PRO A 262 19.25 10.84 5.83
N ASN A 263 20.26 11.65 5.48
CA ASN A 263 21.35 11.25 4.58
C ASN A 263 21.95 9.87 4.94
N ARG A 264 22.03 9.54 6.24
CA ARG A 264 22.52 8.25 6.73
C ARG A 264 21.65 7.06 6.29
N ARG A 265 20.32 7.19 6.38
CA ARG A 265 19.35 6.16 5.95
C ARG A 265 19.43 5.95 4.44
N PHE A 266 19.49 7.05 3.68
CA PHE A 266 19.62 7.01 2.23
C PHE A 266 20.88 6.26 1.81
N THR A 267 22.02 6.58 2.42
CA THR A 267 23.30 5.94 2.09
C THR A 267 23.36 4.47 2.44
N LEU A 268 22.71 4.08 3.55
CA LEU A 268 22.65 2.68 3.95
C LEU A 268 21.72 1.89 3.01
N TRP A 269 20.56 2.45 2.66
CA TRP A 269 19.61 1.79 1.78
C TRP A 269 20.19 1.48 0.40
N TRP A 270 20.87 2.45 -0.21
CA TRP A 270 21.50 2.32 -1.52
C TRP A 270 22.97 1.85 -1.45
N SER A 271 23.41 1.32 -0.30
CA SER A 271 24.83 0.96 -0.12
C SER A 271 25.38 -0.05 -1.13
N PRO A 272 24.64 -1.09 -1.58
CA PRO A 272 25.19 -2.06 -2.53
C PRO A 272 25.52 -1.45 -3.89
N THR A 273 24.78 -0.40 -4.27
CA THR A 273 25.00 0.33 -5.53
C THR A 273 26.02 1.46 -5.37
N ILE A 274 26.00 2.17 -4.24
CA ILE A 274 26.90 3.30 -3.98
C ILE A 274 28.33 2.81 -3.68
N ASN A 275 28.49 1.71 -2.95
CA ASN A 275 29.78 1.13 -2.56
C ASN A 275 30.09 -0.12 -3.40
N ARG A 276 30.14 0.05 -4.72
CA ARG A 276 30.40 -1.02 -5.69
C ARG A 276 31.87 -1.09 -6.12
N ALA A 277 32.30 -2.26 -6.57
CA ALA A 277 33.66 -2.55 -7.02
C ALA A 277 33.98 -1.98 -8.42
N ASN A 278 32.99 -1.87 -9.31
CA ASN A 278 33.16 -1.32 -10.67
C ASN A 278 33.30 0.22 -10.64
N VAL A 279 34.41 0.69 -10.07
CA VAL A 279 34.78 2.09 -9.88
C VAL A 279 36.17 2.29 -10.49
N TYR A 280 36.29 3.26 -11.40
CA TYR A 280 37.42 3.39 -12.33
C TYR A 280 38.81 3.50 -11.66
N VAL A 281 38.89 4.04 -10.43
CA VAL A 281 40.10 4.05 -9.60
C VAL A 281 39.69 4.24 -8.13
N GLY A 282 40.15 3.37 -7.22
CA GLY A 282 39.94 3.56 -5.77
C GLY A 282 40.72 2.56 -4.92
N PHE A 283 41.32 3.05 -3.83
CA PHE A 283 41.90 2.20 -2.80
C PHE A 283 40.79 1.39 -2.12
N GLN A 284 40.85 0.07 -2.25
CA GLN A 284 39.98 -0.86 -1.54
C GLN A 284 40.45 -0.98 -0.09
N VAL A 285 39.59 -0.62 0.86
CA VAL A 285 39.91 -0.70 2.29
C VAL A 285 38.96 -1.67 2.97
N GLN A 286 39.49 -2.62 3.71
CA GLN A 286 38.70 -3.50 4.56
C GLN A 286 38.34 -2.80 5.88
N LEU A 287 37.08 -2.94 6.32
CA LEU A 287 36.66 -2.44 7.63
C LEU A 287 37.12 -3.35 8.76
N ASP A 288 37.62 -2.76 9.85
CA ASP A 288 38.12 -3.50 11.01
C ASP A 288 37.08 -4.49 11.55
N LEU A 289 37.53 -5.70 11.87
CA LEU A 289 36.72 -6.80 12.45
C LEU A 289 35.59 -7.31 11.56
N THR A 290 35.57 -6.95 10.27
CA THR A 290 34.55 -7.38 9.31
C THR A 290 35.17 -7.73 7.97
N GLY A 291 34.46 -8.51 7.16
CA GLY A 291 34.85 -8.83 5.79
C GLY A 291 34.40 -7.80 4.75
N ILE A 292 34.05 -6.57 5.16
CA ILE A 292 33.43 -5.58 4.28
C ILE A 292 34.50 -4.72 3.63
N PHE A 293 34.42 -4.60 2.31
CA PHE A 293 35.28 -3.71 1.53
C PHE A 293 34.60 -2.38 1.23
N MET A 294 35.32 -1.30 1.46
CA MET A 294 34.92 0.06 1.11
C MET A 294 35.69 0.50 -0.13
N HIS A 295 34.99 0.79 -1.22
CA HIS A 295 35.57 1.24 -2.48
C HIS A 295 35.72 2.77 -2.55
N GLY A 296 35.61 3.47 -1.42
CA GLY A 296 35.84 4.91 -1.31
C GLY A 296 35.56 5.48 0.08
N LYS A 297 35.96 6.73 0.31
CA LYS A 297 35.77 7.43 1.59
C LYS A 297 34.34 7.99 1.70
N ILE A 298 33.39 7.14 2.10
CA ILE A 298 32.00 7.51 2.38
C ILE A 298 31.76 7.42 3.91
N PRO A 299 31.93 8.52 4.67
CA PRO A 299 31.94 8.49 6.13
C PRO A 299 30.59 8.07 6.73
N THR A 300 29.47 8.52 6.13
CA THR A 300 28.11 8.18 6.58
C THR A 300 27.82 6.69 6.48
N LEU A 301 28.28 6.03 5.41
CA LEU A 301 28.15 4.59 5.23
C LEU A 301 29.06 3.82 6.20
N LYS A 302 30.33 4.25 6.34
CA LYS A 302 31.28 3.64 7.29
C LYS A 302 30.71 3.61 8.71
N ILE A 303 30.16 4.73 9.19
CA ILE A 303 29.54 4.81 10.53
C ILE A 303 28.37 3.83 10.65
N SER A 304 27.52 3.76 9.62
CA SER A 304 26.33 2.89 9.63
C SER A 304 26.70 1.41 9.67
N LEU A 305 27.69 0.98 8.88
CA LEU A 305 28.15 -0.41 8.86
C LEU A 305 28.83 -0.81 10.17
N ILE A 306 29.66 0.07 10.76
CA ILE A 306 30.26 -0.16 12.07
C ILE A 306 29.18 -0.32 13.16
N GLN A 307 28.11 0.49 13.11
CA GLN A 307 26.99 0.36 14.04
C GLN A 307 26.23 -0.96 13.89
N ILE A 308 26.08 -1.47 12.67
CA ILE A 308 25.44 -2.78 12.40
C ILE A 308 26.31 -3.91 12.96
N PHE A 309 27.62 -3.90 12.69
CA PHE A 309 28.52 -4.99 13.06
C PHE A 309 29.18 -4.84 14.45
N ARG A 310 28.72 -3.90 15.28
CA ARG A 310 29.22 -3.69 16.64
C ARG A 310 29.21 -4.96 17.51
N ALA A 311 30.07 -5.02 18.51
CA ALA A 311 30.21 -6.16 19.43
C ALA A 311 30.55 -7.48 18.71
N HIS A 312 31.48 -7.41 17.76
CA HIS A 312 32.04 -8.54 17.02
C HIS A 312 30.98 -9.42 16.33
N LEU A 313 29.92 -8.80 15.78
CA LEU A 313 28.80 -9.53 15.21
C LEU A 313 29.23 -10.47 14.06
N TRP A 314 30.21 -10.06 13.25
CA TRP A 314 30.74 -10.88 12.15
C TRP A 314 31.29 -12.22 12.63
N GLN A 315 32.14 -12.20 13.67
CA GLN A 315 32.72 -13.39 14.27
C GLN A 315 31.62 -14.28 14.89
N LYS A 316 30.66 -13.66 15.59
CA LYS A 316 29.53 -14.37 16.20
C LYS A 316 28.62 -15.07 15.18
N ILE A 317 28.41 -14.48 14.00
CA ILE A 317 27.66 -15.13 12.92
C ILE A 317 28.40 -16.36 12.43
N HIS A 318 29.71 -16.23 12.15
CA HIS A 318 30.53 -17.35 11.68
C HIS A 318 30.51 -18.50 12.68
N GLU A 319 30.81 -18.21 13.95
CA GLU A 319 30.81 -19.22 15.01
C GLU A 319 29.43 -19.86 15.21
N SER A 320 28.34 -19.07 15.21
CA SER A 320 26.99 -19.59 15.39
C SER A 320 26.59 -20.55 14.27
N VAL A 321 26.95 -20.27 13.02
CA VAL A 321 26.63 -21.16 11.90
C VAL A 321 27.45 -22.45 11.96
N VAL A 322 28.74 -22.35 12.30
CA VAL A 322 29.59 -23.53 12.49
C VAL A 322 29.02 -24.44 13.58
N MET A 323 28.57 -23.86 14.71
CA MET A 323 27.95 -24.63 15.79
C MET A 323 26.63 -25.28 15.38
N ASP A 324 25.76 -24.57 14.66
CA ASP A 324 24.50 -25.13 14.16
C ASP A 324 24.75 -26.29 13.19
N LEU A 325 25.78 -26.19 12.33
CA LEU A 325 26.17 -27.27 11.42
C LEU A 325 26.69 -28.49 12.18
N CYS A 326 27.55 -28.31 13.20
CA CYS A 326 27.99 -29.41 14.05
C CYS A 326 26.80 -30.16 14.66
N GLN A 327 25.83 -29.44 15.23
CA GLN A 327 24.63 -30.05 15.83
C GLN A 327 23.79 -30.82 14.80
N VAL A 328 23.72 -30.35 13.55
CA VAL A 328 23.01 -31.07 12.48
C VAL A 328 23.75 -32.37 12.13
N PHE A 329 25.08 -32.35 12.07
CA PHE A 329 25.85 -33.57 11.81
C PHE A 329 25.80 -34.57 12.96
N ASP A 330 25.75 -34.09 14.22
CA ASP A 330 25.60 -34.94 15.40
C ASP A 330 24.25 -35.68 15.43
N GLN A 331 23.21 -35.14 14.78
CA GLN A 331 21.90 -35.80 14.66
C GLN A 331 21.87 -36.90 13.60
N GLU A 332 22.78 -36.86 12.63
CA GLU A 332 22.78 -37.71 11.43
C GLU A 332 24.02 -38.63 11.36
N LEU A 333 24.61 -38.97 12.51
CA LEU A 333 25.82 -39.79 12.59
C LEU A 333 25.62 -41.17 11.95
N ASP A 334 24.55 -41.86 12.32
CA ASP A 334 24.26 -43.23 11.86
C ASP A 334 23.89 -43.26 10.37
N ALA A 335 23.10 -42.27 9.91
CA ALA A 335 22.61 -42.21 8.54
C ALA A 335 23.71 -41.90 7.51
N LEU A 336 24.74 -41.16 7.92
CA LEU A 336 25.87 -40.76 7.08
C LEU A 336 27.16 -41.57 7.34
N GLU A 337 27.11 -42.57 8.22
CA GLU A 337 28.26 -43.39 8.61
C GLU A 337 29.44 -42.54 9.16
N ILE A 338 29.12 -41.52 9.95
CA ILE A 338 30.10 -40.63 10.59
C ILE A 338 30.52 -41.23 11.94
N GLN A 339 31.82 -41.43 12.14
CA GLN A 339 32.38 -41.87 13.41
C GLN A 339 32.34 -40.76 14.47
N THR A 340 32.88 -39.58 14.13
CA THR A 340 32.91 -38.42 15.01
C THR A 340 32.89 -37.12 14.20
N VAL A 341 32.28 -36.09 14.79
CA VAL A 341 32.26 -34.71 14.30
C VAL A 341 33.15 -33.88 15.22
N GLN A 342 34.24 -33.33 14.68
CA GLN A 342 35.15 -32.48 15.43
C GLN A 342 35.05 -31.04 14.94
N LYS A 343 34.74 -30.11 15.85
CA LYS A 343 34.90 -28.68 15.61
C LYS A 343 36.37 -28.30 15.82
N GLU A 344 36.97 -27.65 14.83
CA GLU A 344 38.35 -27.18 14.91
C GLU A 344 38.47 -25.91 15.77
N THR A 345 39.63 -25.69 16.36
CA THR A 345 39.92 -24.45 17.08
C THR A 345 40.16 -23.32 16.09
N ILE A 346 39.14 -22.50 15.88
CA ILE A 346 39.15 -21.41 14.89
C ILE A 346 39.98 -20.22 15.39
N HIS A 347 40.89 -19.71 14.56
CA HIS A 347 41.60 -18.47 14.85
C HIS A 347 40.63 -17.27 14.91
N PRO A 348 40.71 -16.36 15.91
CA PRO A 348 39.72 -15.30 16.12
C PRO A 348 39.48 -14.36 14.92
N ARG A 349 40.48 -14.24 14.04
CA ARG A 349 40.42 -13.40 12.83
C ARG A 349 40.07 -14.14 11.54
N LYS A 350 39.90 -15.47 11.59
CA LYS A 350 39.67 -16.31 10.39
C LYS A 350 38.43 -15.84 9.63
N SER A 351 37.33 -15.62 10.35
CA SER A 351 36.02 -15.30 9.77
C SER A 351 36.00 -14.12 8.80
N TYR A 352 36.94 -13.17 8.90
CA TYR A 352 37.06 -12.01 8.02
C TYR A 352 38.43 -11.93 7.31
N LYS A 353 39.20 -13.02 7.27
CA LYS A 353 40.43 -13.12 6.49
C LYS A 353 40.08 -13.65 5.09
N MET A 354 40.08 -12.78 4.08
CA MET A 354 39.60 -13.12 2.73
C MET A 354 40.66 -13.78 1.81
N ASN A 355 41.92 -13.81 2.24
CA ASN A 355 43.05 -14.26 1.41
C ASN A 355 43.42 -15.73 1.64
N SER A 356 43.08 -16.31 2.79
CA SER A 356 43.39 -17.72 3.12
C SER A 356 42.41 -18.23 4.17
N SER A 357 42.18 -19.52 4.19
CA SER A 357 41.28 -20.17 5.16
C SER A 357 41.86 -21.46 5.74
N CYS A 358 41.11 -22.06 6.67
CA CYS A 358 41.38 -23.35 7.34
C CYS A 358 40.04 -24.09 7.49
N ALA A 359 40.04 -25.39 7.80
CA ALA A 359 38.80 -26.11 8.12
C ALA A 359 38.13 -25.57 9.41
N ASP A 360 36.80 -25.54 9.45
CA ASP A 360 35.99 -25.24 10.65
C ASP A 360 35.50 -26.52 11.34
N VAL A 361 35.07 -27.50 10.55
CA VAL A 361 34.57 -28.79 11.03
C VAL A 361 35.27 -29.90 10.26
N LEU A 362 35.60 -30.98 10.96
CA LEU A 362 36.20 -32.18 10.40
C LEU A 362 35.32 -33.38 10.76
N LEU A 363 34.90 -34.12 9.74
CA LEU A 363 34.13 -35.36 9.85
C LEU A 363 35.05 -36.56 9.62
N PHE A 364 34.95 -37.56 10.50
CA PHE A 364 35.65 -38.84 10.35
C PHE A 364 34.67 -39.91 9.92
N ALA A 365 34.99 -40.65 8.86
CA ALA A 365 34.17 -41.76 8.37
C ALA A 365 34.35 -43.00 9.26
N GLN A 366 33.28 -43.77 9.48
CA GLN A 366 33.36 -45.06 10.17
C GLN A 366 34.16 -46.10 9.38
N TYR A 367 34.07 -46.06 8.04
CA TYR A 367 34.85 -46.89 7.14
C TYR A 367 35.52 -46.08 6.03
N LYS A 368 34.81 -45.81 4.91
CA LYS A 368 35.27 -44.99 3.78
C LYS A 368 34.07 -44.40 3.05
N TRP A 369 34.14 -43.12 2.70
CA TRP A 369 33.16 -42.50 1.81
C TRP A 369 33.63 -42.51 0.37
N ASN A 370 32.74 -42.90 -0.55
CA ASN A 370 32.90 -42.68 -1.98
C ASN A 370 32.46 -41.25 -2.30
N VAL A 371 33.34 -40.47 -2.90
CA VAL A 371 33.16 -39.02 -3.05
C VAL A 371 33.11 -38.63 -4.52
N SER A 372 32.25 -37.69 -4.85
CA SER A 372 32.12 -37.11 -6.19
C SER A 372 33.25 -36.14 -6.54
N ARG A 373 33.24 -35.65 -7.79
CA ARG A 373 34.01 -34.46 -8.18
C ARG A 373 33.35 -33.20 -7.58
N PRO A 374 34.11 -32.09 -7.40
CA PRO A 374 33.56 -30.86 -6.86
C PRO A 374 32.39 -30.33 -7.70
N SER A 375 31.20 -30.22 -7.10
CA SER A 375 29.97 -29.71 -7.74
C SER A 375 29.24 -28.72 -6.84
N LEU A 376 28.29 -27.97 -7.41
CA LEU A 376 27.48 -27.03 -6.63
C LEU A 376 26.39 -27.76 -5.84
N MET A 377 25.93 -27.13 -4.76
CA MET A 377 24.80 -27.64 -3.96
C MET A 377 23.50 -27.81 -4.77
N ALA A 378 23.31 -26.99 -5.81
CA ALA A 378 22.12 -27.01 -6.66
C ALA A 378 22.15 -28.13 -7.72
N ASP A 379 23.34 -28.63 -8.07
CA ASP A 379 23.50 -29.68 -9.09
C ASP A 379 22.89 -31.00 -8.62
N SER A 380 22.19 -31.69 -9.52
CA SER A 380 21.48 -32.94 -9.24
C SER A 380 22.19 -34.20 -9.72
N LYS A 381 23.18 -34.07 -10.62
CA LYS A 381 23.90 -35.19 -11.23
C LYS A 381 25.31 -35.29 -10.66
N ASP A 382 25.48 -36.09 -9.61
CA ASP A 382 26.79 -36.44 -9.06
C ASP A 382 27.11 -37.90 -9.36
N VAL A 383 28.33 -38.15 -9.84
CA VAL A 383 28.90 -39.49 -10.01
C VAL A 383 29.89 -39.71 -8.87
N MET A 384 29.70 -40.78 -8.09
CA MET A 384 30.38 -41.02 -6.81
C MET A 384 31.67 -41.84 -6.93
N ASP A 385 32.27 -41.94 -8.12
CA ASP A 385 33.38 -42.86 -8.40
C ASP A 385 34.78 -42.19 -8.38
N ASN A 386 34.89 -40.94 -7.92
CA ASN A 386 36.10 -40.15 -8.12
C ASN A 386 37.23 -40.52 -7.14
N THR A 387 36.93 -40.60 -5.84
CA THR A 387 37.93 -40.91 -4.81
C THR A 387 37.28 -41.47 -3.56
N THR A 388 38.08 -42.13 -2.71
CA THR A 388 37.64 -42.58 -1.39
C THR A 388 38.35 -41.80 -0.29
N THR A 389 37.62 -41.34 0.71
CA THR A 389 38.19 -40.54 1.81
C THR A 389 37.71 -41.03 3.18
N GLN A 390 38.54 -40.79 4.19
CA GLN A 390 38.22 -41.03 5.60
C GLN A 390 38.03 -39.74 6.39
N LYS A 391 38.56 -38.61 5.89
CA LYS A 391 38.48 -37.30 6.53
C LYS A 391 37.83 -36.31 5.59
N TYR A 392 36.82 -35.61 6.07
CA TYR A 392 36.08 -34.64 5.27
C TYR A 392 35.96 -33.32 6.02
N TRP A 393 36.40 -32.22 5.42
CA TRP A 393 36.35 -30.90 6.07
C TRP A 393 35.20 -30.04 5.55
N LEU A 394 34.72 -29.15 6.42
CA LEU A 394 33.81 -28.06 6.07
C LEU A 394 34.45 -26.72 6.41
N ASP A 395 34.32 -25.76 5.50
CA ASP A 395 34.77 -24.38 5.69
C ASP A 395 33.60 -23.41 5.43
N VAL A 396 33.33 -22.54 6.39
CA VAL A 396 32.25 -21.55 6.32
C VAL A 396 32.83 -20.17 6.03
N GLN A 397 32.43 -19.60 4.90
CA GLN A 397 32.84 -18.29 4.43
C GLN A 397 31.70 -17.28 4.50
N LEU A 398 31.95 -16.16 5.17
CA LEU A 398 31.04 -15.02 5.19
C LEU A 398 31.47 -13.98 4.18
N ARG A 399 30.49 -13.30 3.57
CA ARG A 399 30.71 -12.27 2.57
C ARG A 399 29.71 -11.13 2.75
N TRP A 400 30.12 -9.93 2.35
CA TRP A 400 29.23 -8.79 2.18
C TRP A 400 29.27 -8.34 0.73
N GLY A 401 28.28 -8.74 -0.06
CA GLY A 401 28.21 -8.44 -1.49
C GLY A 401 27.85 -7.00 -1.81
N ASP A 402 28.17 -6.60 -3.04
CA ASP A 402 27.75 -5.35 -3.66
C ASP A 402 26.88 -5.66 -4.90
N TYR A 403 26.36 -4.63 -5.56
CA TYR A 403 25.47 -4.83 -6.71
C TYR A 403 26.16 -5.58 -7.86
N ASP A 404 27.45 -5.32 -8.10
CA ASP A 404 28.21 -5.93 -9.20
C ASP A 404 28.56 -7.39 -8.95
N SER A 405 28.82 -7.73 -7.70
CA SER A 405 29.24 -9.05 -7.28
C SER A 405 28.38 -9.50 -6.10
N HIS A 406 27.28 -10.19 -6.38
CA HIS A 406 26.43 -10.83 -5.38
C HIS A 406 26.06 -12.28 -5.73
N ASP A 407 26.57 -12.79 -6.85
CA ASP A 407 26.49 -14.21 -7.21
C ASP A 407 27.39 -15.04 -6.29
N ILE A 408 26.74 -15.74 -5.36
CA ILE A 408 27.39 -16.53 -4.33
C ILE A 408 27.92 -17.88 -4.85
N GLU A 409 27.37 -18.41 -5.94
CA GLU A 409 27.81 -19.69 -6.52
C GLU A 409 29.15 -19.52 -7.23
N ARG A 410 29.29 -18.44 -7.99
CA ARG A 410 30.57 -18.10 -8.61
C ARG A 410 31.64 -17.81 -7.55
N TYR A 411 31.24 -17.16 -6.45
CA TYR A 411 32.15 -16.87 -5.33
C TYR A 411 32.62 -18.13 -4.60
N SER A 412 31.70 -19.05 -4.25
CA SER A 412 32.04 -20.29 -3.54
C SER A 412 32.98 -21.16 -4.36
N ARG A 413 32.72 -21.29 -5.67
CA ARG A 413 33.59 -22.02 -6.60
C ARG A 413 34.98 -21.40 -6.71
N ALA A 414 35.06 -20.08 -6.92
CA ALA A 414 36.34 -19.39 -7.03
C ALA A 414 37.18 -19.57 -5.76
N LYS A 415 36.59 -19.32 -4.59
CA LYS A 415 37.30 -19.44 -3.31
C LYS A 415 37.72 -20.86 -2.96
N PHE A 416 36.90 -21.86 -3.29
CA PHE A 416 37.27 -23.25 -3.07
C PHE A 416 38.50 -23.61 -3.91
N LEU A 417 38.51 -23.25 -5.19
CA LEU A 417 39.64 -23.51 -6.07
C LEU A 417 40.89 -22.73 -5.64
N ASP A 418 40.76 -21.45 -5.30
CA ASP A 418 41.86 -20.62 -4.78
C ASP A 418 42.46 -21.26 -3.53
N TYR A 419 41.65 -21.60 -2.52
CA TYR A 419 42.17 -22.10 -1.23
C TYR A 419 42.68 -23.54 -1.28
N THR A 420 42.19 -24.37 -2.20
CA THR A 420 42.67 -25.76 -2.34
C THR A 420 43.92 -25.87 -3.20
N THR A 421 44.18 -24.87 -4.05
CA THR A 421 45.40 -24.80 -4.88
C THR A 421 46.50 -23.95 -4.24
N ASP A 422 46.15 -22.97 -3.40
CA ASP A 422 47.11 -22.11 -2.72
C ASP A 422 47.80 -22.82 -1.55
N ASN A 423 49.14 -22.76 -1.53
CA ASN A 423 49.97 -23.30 -0.44
C ASN A 423 49.82 -22.53 0.90
N MET A 424 49.13 -21.39 0.92
CA MET A 424 48.92 -20.59 2.14
C MET A 424 47.75 -21.10 2.99
N SER A 425 46.79 -21.80 2.39
CA SER A 425 45.65 -22.38 3.09
C SER A 425 45.94 -23.86 3.34
N ILE A 426 45.70 -24.33 4.57
CA ILE A 426 46.00 -25.71 4.95
C ILE A 426 44.69 -26.38 5.32
N TYR A 427 44.37 -27.45 4.59
CA TYR A 427 43.23 -28.32 4.88
C TYR A 427 43.72 -29.74 5.25
N PRO A 428 43.03 -30.44 6.17
CA PRO A 428 43.47 -31.76 6.64
C PRO A 428 43.36 -32.89 5.60
N SER A 429 42.58 -32.70 4.54
CA SER A 429 42.38 -33.66 3.45
C SER A 429 42.06 -32.92 2.13
N PRO A 430 42.21 -33.56 0.96
CA PRO A 430 41.85 -32.94 -0.32
C PRO A 430 40.34 -32.89 -0.56
N THR A 431 39.55 -33.62 0.25
CA THR A 431 38.09 -33.71 0.12
C THR A 431 37.39 -32.87 1.18
N GLY A 432 36.60 -31.88 0.76
CA GLY A 432 35.74 -31.13 1.65
C GLY A 432 34.75 -30.22 0.93
N LEU A 433 34.07 -29.39 1.71
CA LEU A 433 33.01 -28.49 1.29
C LEU A 433 33.25 -27.06 1.77
N LEU A 434 33.14 -26.09 0.87
CA LEU A 434 33.11 -24.68 1.21
C LEU A 434 31.67 -24.16 1.12
N ILE A 435 31.15 -23.65 2.23
CA ILE A 435 29.83 -23.02 2.33
C ILE A 435 30.04 -21.50 2.36
N ALA A 436 29.55 -20.80 1.34
CA ALA A 436 29.62 -19.34 1.28
C ALA A 436 28.24 -18.71 1.56
N MET A 437 28.23 -17.66 2.37
CA MET A 437 27.03 -16.89 2.70
C MET A 437 27.22 -15.40 2.46
N ASP A 438 26.30 -14.79 1.71
CA ASP A 438 26.23 -13.34 1.54
C ASP A 438 25.28 -12.72 2.56
N LEU A 439 25.86 -11.95 3.48
CA LEU A 439 25.13 -11.25 4.54
C LEU A 439 24.31 -10.05 4.05
N ALA A 440 24.68 -9.45 2.91
CA ALA A 440 23.99 -8.28 2.35
C ALA A 440 22.74 -8.70 1.55
N TYR A 441 22.82 -9.83 0.85
CA TYR A 441 21.75 -10.35 0.01
C TYR A 441 21.00 -11.54 0.61
N ASN A 442 21.45 -12.04 1.76
CA ASN A 442 20.90 -13.21 2.43
C ASN A 442 20.86 -14.45 1.50
N LEU A 443 21.91 -14.61 0.71
CA LEU A 443 22.11 -15.71 -0.23
C LEU A 443 23.15 -16.67 0.33
N TYR A 444 23.07 -17.94 -0.08
CA TYR A 444 24.03 -18.95 0.31
C TYR A 444 24.20 -19.96 -0.81
N SER A 445 25.40 -20.51 -0.90
CA SER A 445 25.70 -21.64 -1.76
C SER A 445 26.87 -22.43 -1.18
N ALA A 446 27.02 -23.66 -1.63
CA ALA A 446 28.15 -24.49 -1.27
C ALA A 446 28.75 -25.11 -2.52
N TYR A 447 30.07 -25.20 -2.53
CA TYR A 447 30.84 -25.83 -3.59
C TYR A 447 31.92 -26.72 -2.98
N GLY A 448 32.04 -27.93 -3.51
CA GLY A 448 33.03 -28.89 -3.03
C GLY A 448 32.62 -30.30 -3.38
N ASN A 449 33.31 -31.24 -2.74
CA ASN A 449 33.15 -32.66 -2.96
C ASN A 449 31.94 -33.19 -2.18
N TRP A 450 31.17 -34.13 -2.72
CA TRP A 450 29.98 -34.67 -2.04
C TRP A 450 30.08 -36.17 -1.84
N PHE A 451 29.65 -36.65 -0.68
CA PHE A 451 29.41 -38.08 -0.43
C PHE A 451 27.90 -38.36 -0.33
N PRO A 452 27.44 -39.62 -0.45
CA PRO A 452 26.03 -39.96 -0.44
C PRO A 452 25.29 -39.40 0.78
N GLY A 453 24.11 -38.81 0.58
CA GLY A 453 23.30 -38.22 1.66
C GLY A 453 23.69 -36.80 2.10
N MET A 454 24.93 -36.35 1.84
CA MET A 454 25.42 -35.03 2.30
C MET A 454 24.70 -33.84 1.66
N LYS A 455 24.51 -33.88 0.34
CA LYS A 455 23.91 -32.78 -0.43
C LYS A 455 22.46 -32.43 0.00
N PRO A 456 21.53 -33.40 0.14
CA PRO A 456 20.19 -33.09 0.64
C PRO A 456 20.20 -32.60 2.09
N LEU A 457 21.08 -33.14 2.95
CA LEU A 457 21.22 -32.68 4.33
C LEU A 457 21.62 -31.20 4.40
N ILE A 458 22.70 -30.80 3.73
CA ILE A 458 23.16 -29.41 3.70
C ILE A 458 22.08 -28.48 3.14
N ARG A 459 21.35 -28.89 2.10
CA ARG A 459 20.26 -28.10 1.52
C ARG A 459 19.16 -27.80 2.54
N GLN A 460 18.74 -28.80 3.31
CA GLN A 460 17.73 -28.65 4.36
C GLN A 460 18.27 -27.87 5.56
N ALA A 461 19.50 -28.17 5.99
CA ALA A 461 20.17 -27.54 7.11
C ALA A 461 20.34 -26.04 6.89
N MET A 462 20.90 -25.63 5.74
CA MET A 462 21.12 -24.21 5.43
C MET A 462 19.81 -23.43 5.30
N ALA A 463 18.76 -24.05 4.72
CA ALA A 463 17.44 -23.44 4.65
C ALA A 463 16.84 -23.17 6.05
N LYS A 464 17.14 -24.04 7.03
CA LYS A 464 16.72 -23.89 8.44
C LYS A 464 17.58 -22.87 9.19
N ILE A 465 18.92 -22.96 9.08
CA ILE A 465 19.87 -22.06 9.74
C ILE A 465 19.59 -20.61 9.35
N ILE A 466 19.44 -20.31 8.07
CA ILE A 466 19.22 -18.93 7.62
C ILE A 466 17.90 -18.37 8.17
N LYS A 467 16.88 -19.19 8.38
CA LYS A 467 15.59 -18.73 8.93
C LYS A 467 15.65 -18.55 10.45
N ALA A 468 16.23 -19.51 11.17
CA ALA A 468 16.09 -19.63 12.62
C ALA A 468 17.29 -19.11 13.43
N ASN A 469 18.45 -18.86 12.80
CA ASN A 469 19.67 -18.55 13.53
C ASN A 469 19.58 -17.18 14.27
N PRO A 470 19.88 -17.14 15.59
CA PRO A 470 19.81 -15.92 16.40
C PRO A 470 20.76 -14.81 15.95
N ALA A 471 21.97 -15.14 15.48
CA ALA A 471 22.95 -14.15 15.02
C ALA A 471 22.50 -13.48 13.72
N PHE A 472 21.93 -14.25 12.78
CA PHE A 472 21.28 -13.70 11.59
C PHE A 472 20.07 -12.83 11.94
N TYR A 473 19.28 -13.23 12.93
CA TYR A 473 18.17 -12.42 13.42
C TYR A 473 18.65 -11.06 13.96
N VAL A 474 19.70 -11.04 14.79
CA VAL A 474 20.31 -9.80 15.30
C VAL A 474 20.83 -8.92 14.17
N LEU A 475 21.48 -9.49 13.16
CA LEU A 475 21.95 -8.74 11.98
C LEU A 475 20.79 -8.07 11.26
N ARG A 476 19.75 -8.84 10.92
CA ARG A 476 18.54 -8.33 10.25
C ARG A 476 17.90 -7.20 11.04
N GLU A 477 17.79 -7.37 12.35
CA GLU A 477 17.17 -6.36 13.21
C GLU A 477 17.98 -5.07 13.29
N ARG A 478 19.32 -5.16 13.32
CA ARG A 478 20.18 -3.97 13.28
C ARG A 478 20.10 -3.27 11.93
N ILE A 479 20.04 -4.01 10.82
CA ILE A 479 19.85 -3.45 9.48
C ILE A 479 18.49 -2.74 9.42
N ARG A 480 17.40 -3.36 9.91
CA ARG A 480 16.07 -2.72 9.97
C ARG A 480 16.05 -1.45 10.81
N LYS A 481 16.66 -1.47 12.01
CA LYS A 481 16.81 -0.27 12.85
C LYS A 481 17.64 0.81 12.16
N GLY A 482 18.72 0.44 11.48
CA GLY A 482 19.55 1.35 10.70
C GLY A 482 18.79 2.00 9.53
N LEU A 483 17.93 1.22 8.88
CA LEU A 483 17.07 1.64 7.78
C LEU A 483 15.75 2.27 8.25
N GLN A 484 15.47 2.29 9.56
CA GLN A 484 14.20 2.72 10.14
C GLN A 484 12.99 2.01 9.50
N LEU A 485 13.17 0.75 9.13
CA LEU A 485 12.12 -0.11 8.63
C LEU A 485 11.45 -0.77 9.83
N TYR A 486 10.35 -0.19 10.27
CA TYR A 486 9.48 -0.83 11.27
C TYR A 486 8.67 -1.91 10.55
N SER A 487 9.27 -3.10 10.42
CA SER A 487 8.48 -4.31 10.29
C SER A 487 7.99 -4.65 11.68
N SER A 488 6.70 -4.63 11.87
CA SER A 488 6.09 -5.43 12.91
C SER A 488 6.37 -6.90 12.60
N GLU A 489 7.45 -7.50 13.13
CA GLU A 489 7.51 -8.92 13.56
C GLU A 489 8.90 -9.34 14.12
N PRO A 490 8.95 -10.22 15.15
CA PRO A 490 7.86 -11.04 15.69
C PRO A 490 7.34 -10.47 17.03
N THR A 491 6.37 -9.56 16.96
CA THR A 491 5.10 -9.84 17.63
C THR A 491 4.39 -10.85 16.74
N GLU A 492 3.66 -11.82 17.28
CA GLU A 492 2.93 -12.86 16.54
C GLU A 492 2.39 -12.40 15.17
N PRO A 493 2.51 -13.23 14.11
CA PRO A 493 2.05 -12.86 12.79
C PRO A 493 0.61 -12.37 12.86
N TYR A 494 0.36 -11.15 12.36
CA TYR A 494 -1.00 -10.63 12.34
C TYR A 494 -1.92 -11.62 11.64
N LEU A 495 -3.15 -11.72 12.15
CA LEU A 495 -4.19 -12.50 11.51
C LEU A 495 -4.37 -11.99 10.06
N THR A 496 -4.07 -12.86 9.10
CA THR A 496 -4.23 -12.59 7.66
C THR A 496 -5.09 -13.68 7.04
N SER A 497 -5.61 -13.45 5.83
CA SER A 497 -6.41 -14.46 5.11
C SER A 497 -5.67 -15.78 4.87
N GLN A 498 -4.34 -15.77 4.94
CA GLN A 498 -3.48 -16.96 4.83
C GLN A 498 -3.38 -17.75 6.14
N ASN A 499 -3.40 -17.07 7.29
CA ASN A 499 -3.23 -17.68 8.62
C ASN A 499 -4.56 -17.81 9.38
N TYR A 500 -5.69 -17.43 8.76
CA TYR A 500 -7.02 -17.45 9.39
C TYR A 500 -7.41 -18.84 9.94
N GLY A 501 -6.94 -19.91 9.30
CA GLY A 501 -7.19 -21.29 9.74
C GLY A 501 -6.57 -21.64 11.10
N GLU A 502 -5.53 -20.92 11.54
CA GLU A 502 -4.85 -21.17 12.82
C GLU A 502 -5.75 -20.83 14.03
N LEU A 503 -6.76 -19.98 13.84
CA LEU A 503 -7.75 -19.63 14.87
C LEU A 503 -8.54 -20.84 15.37
N PHE A 504 -8.74 -21.86 14.53
CA PHE A 504 -9.51 -23.05 14.83
C PHE A 504 -8.65 -24.26 15.22
N SER A 505 -7.32 -24.10 15.23
CA SER A 505 -6.39 -25.17 15.62
C SER A 505 -6.44 -25.47 17.13
N ASN A 506 -6.12 -26.70 17.52
CA ASN A 506 -6.01 -27.13 18.92
C ASN A 506 -4.78 -26.55 19.65
N GLN A 507 -3.86 -25.88 18.93
CA GLN A 507 -2.61 -25.43 19.53
C GLN A 507 -2.81 -24.21 20.43
N ILE A 508 -2.47 -24.39 21.70
CA ILE A 508 -2.20 -23.34 22.68
C ILE A 508 -0.87 -22.72 22.25
N ILE A 509 -0.89 -21.51 21.68
CA ILE A 509 0.35 -20.79 21.35
C ILE A 509 0.94 -20.31 22.69
N CYS A 510 1.91 -21.06 23.20
CA CYS A 510 2.72 -20.67 24.34
C CYS A 510 3.69 -19.56 23.92
N CYS A 511 3.23 -18.32 23.92
CA CYS A 511 4.14 -17.18 23.97
C CYS A 511 4.51 -16.89 25.43
N SER A 512 5.79 -17.11 25.75
CA SER A 512 6.40 -16.83 27.05
C SER A 512 6.33 -15.34 27.40
N ARG A 513 5.26 -14.92 28.07
CA ARG A 513 5.20 -14.08 29.29
C ARG A 513 3.78 -13.56 29.48
N VAL A 514 3.22 -13.89 30.66
CA VAL A 514 1.95 -13.44 31.26
C VAL A 514 0.72 -14.28 30.89
N ILE A 515 0.17 -14.89 31.95
CA ILE A 515 -0.95 -15.85 32.07
C ILE A 515 -2.28 -15.37 31.45
N ILE A 516 -2.35 -14.14 30.95
CA ILE A 516 -3.57 -13.58 30.35
C ILE A 516 -3.75 -13.99 28.87
N SER A 517 -2.67 -14.44 28.21
CA SER A 517 -2.74 -14.96 26.83
C SER A 517 -3.33 -16.38 26.72
N ILE A 518 -3.72 -17.00 27.84
CA ILE A 518 -4.03 -18.43 27.92
C ILE A 518 -5.50 -18.75 27.53
N PHE A 519 -6.42 -17.78 27.51
CA PHE A 519 -7.84 -18.06 27.27
C PHE A 519 -8.55 -17.26 26.16
N PHE A 520 -7.98 -16.17 25.64
CA PHE A 520 -8.77 -15.17 24.93
C PHE A 520 -8.14 -14.77 23.60
N ARG A 521 -8.82 -15.08 22.48
CA ARG A 521 -8.27 -14.93 21.11
C ARG A 521 -8.68 -13.65 20.39
N PHE A 522 -9.70 -12.92 20.84
CA PHE A 522 -9.99 -11.57 20.38
C PHE A 522 -10.29 -10.65 21.56
N VAL A 523 -9.65 -9.48 21.59
CA VAL A 523 -9.94 -8.41 22.53
C VAL A 523 -10.18 -7.14 21.71
N ASP A 524 -11.37 -6.57 21.81
CA ASP A 524 -11.73 -5.31 21.15
C ASP A 524 -11.95 -4.21 22.20
N ASP A 525 -11.15 -3.15 22.09
CA ASP A 525 -11.15 -1.98 22.97
C ASP A 525 -11.89 -0.77 22.36
N THR A 526 -12.41 -0.88 21.13
CA THR A 526 -13.09 0.20 20.41
C THR A 526 -14.27 0.80 21.21
N ASN A 527 -14.99 -0.05 21.93
CA ASN A 527 -16.19 0.32 22.68
C ASN A 527 -15.95 0.54 24.18
N VAL A 528 -14.70 0.56 24.64
CA VAL A 528 -14.33 0.81 26.05
C VAL A 528 -14.73 2.22 26.49
N TYR A 529 -14.40 3.22 25.67
CA TYR A 529 -14.66 4.62 25.98
C TYR A 529 -15.54 5.23 24.89
N ARG A 530 -16.83 5.36 25.20
CA ARG A 530 -17.85 5.91 24.30
C ARG A 530 -18.36 7.24 24.82
N VAL A 531 -18.69 8.14 23.91
CA VAL A 531 -19.02 9.53 24.23
C VAL A 531 -20.17 10.00 23.35
N THR A 532 -21.12 10.73 23.94
CA THR A 532 -22.07 11.55 23.18
C THR A 532 -21.51 12.96 23.02
N ILE A 533 -21.48 13.43 21.78
CA ILE A 533 -20.93 14.74 21.42
C ILE A 533 -22.07 15.74 21.28
N HIS A 534 -21.95 16.88 21.96
CA HIS A 534 -22.77 18.04 21.77
C HIS A 534 -21.91 19.14 21.16
N LYS A 535 -22.18 19.47 19.89
CA LYS A 535 -21.50 20.53 19.18
C LYS A 535 -22.43 21.73 19.04
N THR A 536 -22.00 22.87 19.53
CA THR A 536 -22.68 24.16 19.30
C THR A 536 -22.25 24.78 17.98
N PHE A 537 -23.01 25.75 17.49
CA PHE A 537 -22.69 26.48 16.26
C PHE A 537 -21.32 27.18 16.32
N GLU A 538 -20.99 27.76 17.48
CA GLU A 538 -19.70 28.42 17.77
C GLU A 538 -18.48 27.49 17.69
N GLY A 539 -18.70 26.18 17.57
CA GLY A 539 -17.65 25.18 17.50
C GLY A 539 -17.20 24.66 18.87
N ASN A 540 -17.90 25.02 19.96
CA ASN A 540 -17.68 24.40 21.25
C ASN A 540 -18.19 22.96 21.23
N LEU A 541 -17.30 22.00 21.45
CA LEU A 541 -17.62 20.59 21.60
C LEU A 541 -17.61 20.22 23.09
N THR A 542 -18.76 19.78 23.59
CA THR A 542 -18.85 19.17 24.92
C THR A 542 -19.12 17.68 24.77
N THR A 543 -18.41 16.89 25.56
CA THR A 543 -18.43 15.44 25.51
C THR A 543 -18.99 14.90 26.81
N LYS A 544 -19.94 13.98 26.73
CA LYS A 544 -20.45 13.25 27.90
C LYS A 544 -20.14 11.77 27.74
N PRO A 545 -19.40 11.14 28.67
CA PRO A 545 -19.11 9.71 28.60
C PRO A 545 -20.38 8.90 28.83
N ILE A 546 -20.50 7.79 28.11
CA ILE A 546 -21.54 6.77 28.32
C ILE A 546 -20.89 5.47 28.77
N ASN A 547 -21.69 4.50 29.21
CA ASN A 547 -21.19 3.18 29.54
C ASN A 547 -20.51 2.55 28.31
N GLY A 548 -19.33 1.98 28.55
CA GLY A 548 -18.57 1.24 27.56
C GLY A 548 -18.58 -0.26 27.86
N ALA A 549 -17.96 -1.03 26.99
CA ALA A 549 -17.71 -2.44 27.25
C ALA A 549 -16.42 -2.92 26.58
N ILE A 550 -15.75 -3.85 27.25
CA ILE A 550 -14.66 -4.65 26.66
C ILE A 550 -15.29 -5.91 26.07
N PHE A 551 -14.98 -6.19 24.81
CA PHE A 551 -15.40 -7.41 24.14
C PHE A 551 -14.23 -8.37 24.08
N ILE A 552 -14.38 -9.52 24.73
CA ILE A 552 -13.41 -10.60 24.67
C ILE A 552 -14.09 -11.84 24.09
N PHE A 553 -13.64 -12.32 22.94
CA PHE A 553 -14.34 -13.36 22.19
C PHE A 553 -13.45 -14.56 21.89
N ASN A 554 -14.00 -15.76 22.06
CA ASN A 554 -13.38 -17.02 21.66
C ASN A 554 -14.00 -17.51 20.33
N PRO A 555 -13.28 -17.49 19.21
CA PRO A 555 -13.80 -17.84 17.89
C PRO A 555 -14.06 -19.34 17.71
N ARG A 556 -13.50 -20.19 18.58
CA ARG A 556 -13.72 -21.65 18.51
C ARG A 556 -14.99 -22.07 19.26
N THR A 557 -15.16 -21.57 20.48
CA THR A 557 -16.31 -21.94 21.33
C THR A 557 -17.51 -21.03 21.14
N GLY A 558 -17.30 -19.85 20.55
CA GLY A 558 -18.33 -18.81 20.45
C GLY A 558 -18.62 -18.09 21.77
N GLN A 559 -17.83 -18.34 22.83
CA GLN A 559 -18.00 -17.67 24.11
C GLN A 559 -17.59 -16.20 24.02
N LEU A 560 -18.47 -15.32 24.51
CA LEU A 560 -18.24 -13.89 24.59
C LEU A 560 -18.20 -13.46 26.05
N PHE A 561 -17.09 -12.87 26.46
CA PHE A 561 -16.93 -12.22 27.76
C PHE A 561 -17.10 -10.72 27.55
N LEU A 562 -18.20 -10.18 28.07
CA LEU A 562 -18.54 -8.77 27.96
C LEU A 562 -18.35 -8.08 29.31
N LYS A 563 -17.29 -7.26 29.44
CA LYS A 563 -17.10 -6.45 30.65
C LYS A 563 -17.68 -5.07 30.46
N ILE A 564 -18.79 -4.77 31.14
CA ILE A 564 -19.39 -3.44 31.13
C ILE A 564 -18.54 -2.51 32.01
N ILE A 565 -18.14 -1.38 31.43
CA ILE A 565 -17.44 -0.29 32.12
C ILE A 565 -18.44 0.82 32.38
N HIS A 566 -18.74 1.04 33.66
CA HIS A 566 -19.67 2.08 34.08
C HIS A 566 -19.03 3.47 34.00
N THR A 567 -19.85 4.50 33.74
CA THR A 567 -19.40 5.90 33.64
C THR A 567 -18.64 6.42 34.87
N SER A 568 -18.86 5.85 36.05
CA SER A 568 -18.15 6.21 37.29
C SER A 568 -16.64 6.02 37.22
N VAL A 569 -16.16 5.08 36.40
CA VAL A 569 -14.72 4.84 36.21
C VAL A 569 -14.02 6.08 35.64
N TRP A 570 -14.73 6.90 34.88
CA TRP A 570 -14.20 8.10 34.23
C TRP A 570 -14.27 9.36 35.11
N ALA A 571 -14.92 9.29 36.27
CA ALA A 571 -15.08 10.44 37.16
C ALA A 571 -13.74 10.90 37.73
N GLY A 572 -13.41 12.19 37.59
CA GLY A 572 -12.18 12.79 38.14
C GLY A 572 -10.88 12.51 37.36
N GLN A 573 -10.93 11.72 36.29
CA GLN A 573 -9.76 11.37 35.49
C GLN A 573 -9.52 12.34 34.32
N LYS A 574 -8.25 12.58 33.99
CA LYS A 574 -7.82 13.38 32.82
C LYS A 574 -7.15 12.45 31.80
N ARG A 575 -7.21 12.80 30.50
CA ARG A 575 -6.65 12.02 29.38
C ARG A 575 -7.25 10.61 29.26
N LEU A 576 -8.58 10.54 29.25
CA LEU A 576 -9.37 9.30 29.25
C LEU A 576 -9.03 8.33 28.10
N SER A 577 -8.60 8.84 26.94
CA SER A 577 -8.20 8.00 25.78
C SER A 577 -6.91 7.19 26.02
N GLN A 578 -6.05 7.62 26.94
CA GLN A 578 -4.87 6.84 27.34
C GLN A 578 -5.24 5.82 28.43
N VAL A 579 -6.13 6.20 29.34
CA VAL A 579 -6.62 5.31 30.41
C VAL A 579 -7.44 4.15 29.84
N SER A 580 -8.15 4.37 28.74
CA SER A 580 -8.88 3.31 28.02
C SER A 580 -7.97 2.29 27.33
N SER A 581 -6.66 2.55 27.20
CA SER A 581 -5.76 1.60 26.54
C SER A 581 -5.50 0.37 27.42
N LEU A 582 -5.52 -0.80 26.78
CA LEU A 582 -5.53 -2.16 27.38
C LEU A 582 -4.53 -2.41 28.52
N ASN A 583 -3.37 -1.75 28.53
CA ASN A 583 -2.32 -1.97 29.52
C ASN A 583 -2.73 -1.59 30.96
N VAL A 584 -3.75 -0.75 31.15
CA VAL A 584 -4.23 -0.36 32.49
C VAL A 584 -5.41 -1.23 32.96
N LEU A 585 -6.18 -1.81 32.03
CA LEU A 585 -7.40 -2.58 32.33
C LEU A 585 -7.16 -4.07 32.61
N LEU A 586 -6.04 -4.63 32.11
CA LEU A 586 -5.65 -6.03 32.31
C LEU A 586 -5.38 -6.40 33.78
N ASN A 587 -5.08 -5.43 34.64
CA ASN A 587 -4.83 -5.67 36.07
C ASN A 587 -6.11 -5.91 36.92
N ILE A 588 -7.32 -5.86 36.32
CA ILE A 588 -8.59 -5.80 37.06
C ILE A 588 -9.50 -7.04 36.82
N LEU A 589 -9.05 -8.09 36.10
CA LEU A 589 -9.95 -9.18 35.69
C LEU A 589 -9.89 -10.42 36.61
N TYR A 590 -10.89 -10.58 37.48
CA TYR A 590 -11.45 -11.88 37.88
C TYR A 590 -12.85 -12.02 37.24
N VAL A 591 -13.14 -13.22 36.75
CA VAL A 591 -14.15 -13.58 35.73
C VAL A 591 -15.52 -13.90 36.36
N GLU A 592 -16.61 -13.46 35.73
CA GLU A 592 -17.90 -14.14 35.77
C GLU A 592 -18.45 -14.30 34.34
N ASP A 593 -19.02 -15.47 34.08
CA ASP A 593 -19.45 -15.95 32.77
C ASP A 593 -20.88 -15.52 32.43
N PHE A 594 -21.10 -15.02 31.22
CA PHE A 594 -22.44 -14.96 30.62
C PHE A 594 -22.39 -15.51 29.20
N ILE A 595 -23.16 -16.58 28.94
CA ILE A 595 -23.41 -17.11 27.60
C ILE A 595 -24.81 -16.66 27.20
N LEU A 596 -24.94 -15.90 26.12
CA LEU A 596 -26.23 -15.56 25.53
C LEU A 596 -26.21 -15.87 24.04
N TYR A 597 -27.17 -16.67 23.57
CA TYR A 597 -27.45 -16.86 22.14
C TYR A 597 -28.01 -15.55 21.57
N VAL A 598 -27.26 -14.88 20.68
CA VAL A 598 -27.61 -13.55 20.12
C VAL A 598 -28.40 -13.67 18.79
N LEU A 599 -28.40 -14.83 18.14
CA LEU A 599 -29.02 -15.00 16.81
C LEU A 599 -30.37 -15.72 16.88
N PRO A 600 -31.35 -15.38 16.01
CA PRO A 600 -32.63 -16.07 15.93
C PRO A 600 -32.44 -17.53 15.50
N ALA A 601 -33.24 -18.44 16.08
CA ALA A 601 -33.24 -19.84 15.70
C ALA A 601 -33.80 -20.01 14.27
N SER A 602 -33.00 -20.52 13.35
CA SER A 602 -33.36 -20.71 11.94
C SER A 602 -32.82 -22.02 11.37
N ASN A 603 -33.50 -22.55 10.36
CA ASN A 603 -33.09 -23.75 9.63
C ASN A 603 -31.84 -23.47 8.78
N CYS A 604 -31.06 -24.51 8.46
CA CYS A 604 -29.82 -24.35 7.69
C CYS A 604 -30.03 -23.70 6.32
N PHE A 605 -31.15 -23.99 5.65
CA PHE A 605 -31.48 -23.37 4.35
C PHE A 605 -31.70 -21.85 4.47
N ASP A 606 -32.44 -21.41 5.49
CA ASP A 606 -32.70 -20.00 5.74
C ASP A 606 -31.41 -19.26 6.15
N LYS A 607 -30.49 -19.92 6.88
CA LYS A 607 -29.17 -19.35 7.22
C LYS A 607 -28.35 -19.04 5.99
N ILE A 608 -28.35 -19.93 4.99
CA ILE A 608 -27.62 -19.71 3.73
C ILE A 608 -28.20 -18.50 2.99
N GLN A 609 -29.53 -18.37 2.94
CA GLN A 609 -30.17 -17.21 2.30
C GLN A 609 -29.82 -15.91 3.02
N VAL A 610 -29.83 -15.90 4.36
CA VAL A 610 -29.44 -14.73 5.16
C VAL A 610 -27.96 -14.40 4.95
N GLU A 611 -27.08 -15.38 4.88
CA GLU A 611 -25.65 -15.19 4.61
C GLU A 611 -25.40 -14.55 3.24
N LEU A 612 -26.09 -15.03 2.20
CA LEU A 612 -26.03 -14.43 0.86
C LEU A 612 -26.54 -12.98 0.88
N ALA A 613 -27.65 -12.70 1.57
CA ALA A 613 -28.18 -11.34 1.69
C ALA A 613 -27.22 -10.39 2.44
N LEU A 614 -26.54 -10.86 3.49
CA LEU A 614 -25.52 -10.07 4.21
C LEU A 614 -24.29 -9.81 3.36
N LYS A 615 -23.81 -10.83 2.63
CA LYS A 615 -22.71 -10.69 1.67
C LYS A 615 -23.04 -9.63 0.62
N ASP A 616 -24.22 -9.70 0.01
CA ASP A 616 -24.64 -8.77 -1.02
C ASP A 616 -24.79 -7.34 -0.46
N MET A 617 -25.28 -7.20 0.78
CA MET A 617 -25.36 -5.90 1.47
C MET A 617 -23.98 -5.27 1.69
N ILE A 618 -23.00 -6.05 2.15
CA ILE A 618 -21.62 -5.58 2.38
C ILE A 618 -20.98 -5.16 1.06
N LEU A 619 -21.14 -5.98 0.01
CA LEU A 619 -20.57 -5.69 -1.31
C LEU A 619 -21.24 -4.48 -1.96
N ALA A 620 -22.56 -4.31 -1.81
CA ALA A 620 -23.28 -3.14 -2.30
C ALA A 620 -22.81 -1.84 -1.59
N ASP A 621 -22.60 -1.88 -0.27
CA ASP A 621 -22.06 -0.73 0.47
C ASP A 621 -20.62 -0.40 0.04
N TYR A 622 -19.78 -1.41 -0.16
CA TYR A 622 -18.43 -1.24 -0.70
C TYR A 622 -18.44 -0.64 -2.11
N GLY A 623 -19.28 -1.18 -3.00
CA GLY A 623 -19.44 -0.68 -4.37
C GLY A 623 -19.91 0.77 -4.40
N LYS A 624 -20.85 1.14 -3.52
CA LYS A 624 -21.35 2.51 -3.39
C LYS A 624 -20.32 3.48 -2.80
N LYS A 625 -19.50 3.06 -1.85
CA LYS A 625 -18.46 3.92 -1.25
C LYS A 625 -17.30 4.20 -2.19
N ASN A 626 -16.94 3.22 -3.03
CA ASN A 626 -15.78 3.28 -3.90
C ASN A 626 -16.11 3.51 -5.38
N ASN A 627 -17.39 3.66 -5.73
CA ASN A 627 -17.91 3.72 -7.11
C ASN A 627 -17.37 2.56 -7.97
N VAL A 628 -17.46 1.32 -7.46
CA VAL A 628 -16.99 0.10 -8.15
C VAL A 628 -18.17 -0.82 -8.42
N ASN A 629 -18.25 -1.33 -9.65
CA ASN A 629 -19.20 -2.39 -9.98
C ASN A 629 -18.81 -3.70 -9.27
N VAL A 630 -19.68 -4.19 -8.39
CA VAL A 630 -19.48 -5.41 -7.57
C VAL A 630 -19.17 -6.64 -8.45
N ALA A 631 -19.72 -6.69 -9.66
CA ALA A 631 -19.50 -7.80 -10.59
C ALA A 631 -18.06 -7.90 -11.13
N SER A 632 -17.26 -6.84 -11.00
CA SER A 632 -15.86 -6.81 -11.45
C SER A 632 -14.86 -7.38 -10.42
N LEU A 633 -15.34 -7.73 -9.22
CA LEU A 633 -14.49 -8.20 -8.11
C LEU A 633 -14.15 -9.68 -8.24
N THR A 634 -12.90 -10.03 -7.97
CA THR A 634 -12.45 -11.42 -7.87
C THR A 634 -12.89 -12.08 -6.57
N GLN A 635 -12.95 -13.42 -6.53
CA GLN A 635 -13.35 -14.14 -5.31
C GLN A 635 -12.37 -13.92 -4.14
N SER A 636 -11.09 -13.67 -4.42
CA SER A 636 -10.11 -13.25 -3.40
C SER A 636 -10.42 -11.86 -2.84
N GLU A 637 -10.77 -10.90 -3.70
CA GLU A 637 -11.11 -9.54 -3.25
C GLU A 637 -12.43 -9.52 -2.48
N VAL A 638 -13.44 -10.28 -2.91
CA VAL A 638 -14.69 -10.45 -2.17
C VAL A 638 -14.43 -10.99 -0.76
N ARG A 639 -13.61 -12.04 -0.65
CA ARG A 639 -13.21 -12.59 0.66
C ARG A 639 -12.48 -11.55 1.50
N ASP A 640 -11.53 -10.83 0.93
CA ASP A 640 -10.73 -9.84 1.65
C ASP A 640 -11.58 -8.64 2.10
N ILE A 641 -12.56 -8.20 1.29
CA ILE A 641 -13.55 -7.16 1.66
C ILE A 641 -14.40 -7.64 2.85
N ILE A 642 -14.91 -8.87 2.82
CA ILE A 642 -15.71 -9.44 3.90
C ILE A 642 -14.87 -9.58 5.18
N LEU A 643 -13.59 -9.92 5.05
CA LEU A 643 -12.64 -9.99 6.16
C LEU A 643 -12.15 -8.62 6.64
N GLY A 644 -12.61 -7.51 6.04
CA GLY A 644 -12.32 -6.16 6.49
C GLY A 644 -10.96 -5.61 6.06
N MET A 645 -10.32 -6.18 5.04
CA MET A 645 -9.05 -5.67 4.50
C MET A 645 -9.29 -4.46 3.58
N GLU A 646 -8.50 -3.41 3.74
CA GLU A 646 -8.54 -2.25 2.85
C GLU A 646 -7.95 -2.58 1.47
N ILE A 647 -8.82 -2.81 0.49
CA ILE A 647 -8.43 -2.99 -0.91
C ILE A 647 -8.55 -1.65 -1.64
N SER A 648 -7.55 -1.31 -2.46
CA SER A 648 -7.64 -0.18 -3.38
C SER A 648 -8.57 -0.53 -4.54
N ALA A 649 -9.50 0.36 -4.89
CA ALA A 649 -10.41 0.17 -6.01
C ALA A 649 -9.67 -0.34 -7.26
N PRO A 650 -10.23 -1.35 -7.98
CA PRO A 650 -9.62 -1.90 -9.18
C PRO A 650 -9.45 -0.79 -10.24
N SER A 651 -8.34 -0.83 -10.96
CA SER A 651 -8.02 0.14 -12.02
C SER A 651 -9.07 0.14 -13.13
N GLN A 652 -9.42 1.31 -13.67
CA GLN A 652 -10.38 1.48 -14.78
C GLN A 652 -10.09 0.60 -15.99
N GLN A 653 -8.82 0.32 -16.29
CA GLN A 653 -8.40 -0.60 -17.35
C GLN A 653 -8.92 -2.04 -17.15
N ARG A 654 -8.94 -2.53 -15.90
CA ARG A 654 -9.48 -3.87 -15.59
C ARG A 654 -11.00 -3.89 -15.66
N GLN A 655 -11.66 -2.78 -15.35
CA GLN A 655 -13.11 -2.65 -15.49
C GLN A 655 -13.51 -2.75 -16.97
N GLN A 656 -12.80 -2.04 -17.85
CA GLN A 656 -13.01 -2.12 -19.30
C GLN A 656 -12.76 -3.53 -19.85
N ILE A 657 -11.70 -4.20 -19.42
CA ILE A 657 -11.42 -5.59 -19.84
C ILE A 657 -12.52 -6.55 -19.36
N ALA A 658 -12.99 -6.41 -18.12
CA ALA A 658 -14.08 -7.22 -17.59
C ALA A 658 -15.41 -6.96 -18.31
N ASP A 659 -15.71 -5.71 -18.66
CA ASP A 659 -16.91 -5.35 -19.42
C ASP A 659 -16.84 -5.88 -20.87
N ILE A 660 -15.66 -5.84 -21.50
CA ILE A 660 -15.41 -6.45 -22.82
C ILE A 660 -15.53 -7.98 -22.73
N GLU A 661 -14.96 -8.62 -21.72
CA GLU A 661 -15.10 -10.07 -21.50
C GLU A 661 -16.57 -10.46 -21.26
N LYS A 662 -17.34 -9.61 -20.58
CA LYS A 662 -18.76 -9.84 -20.33
C LYS A 662 -19.59 -9.69 -21.60
N GLN A 663 -19.32 -8.66 -22.41
CA GLN A 663 -19.92 -8.52 -23.74
C GLN A 663 -19.55 -9.70 -24.66
N THR A 664 -18.31 -10.18 -24.58
CA THR A 664 -17.84 -11.34 -25.34
C THR A 664 -18.52 -12.64 -24.87
N LYS A 665 -18.73 -12.81 -23.55
CA LYS A 665 -19.48 -13.94 -22.97
C LYS A 665 -20.98 -13.88 -23.29
N GLU A 666 -21.58 -12.70 -23.30
CA GLU A 666 -22.97 -12.48 -23.72
C GLU A 666 -23.13 -12.77 -25.22
N GLN A 667 -22.21 -12.33 -26.07
CA GLN A 667 -22.16 -12.71 -27.50
C GLN A 667 -21.96 -14.21 -27.71
N SER A 668 -21.12 -14.85 -26.87
CA SER A 668 -20.91 -16.30 -26.90
C SER A 668 -22.17 -17.09 -26.47
N GLN A 669 -22.96 -16.54 -25.53
CA GLN A 669 -24.24 -17.11 -25.11
C GLN A 669 -25.37 -16.90 -26.14
N VAL A 670 -25.32 -15.82 -26.93
CA VAL A 670 -26.27 -15.60 -28.04
C VAL A 670 -26.09 -16.62 -29.16
N CYS A 671 -24.86 -17.08 -29.44
CA CYS A 671 -24.59 -18.10 -30.47
C CYS A 671 -25.25 -19.47 -30.18
N ASN A 672 -25.46 -19.82 -28.90
CA ASN A 672 -26.12 -21.07 -28.49
C ASN A 672 -27.61 -20.91 -28.14
N LYS A 673 -28.22 -19.74 -28.42
CA LYS A 673 -29.62 -19.45 -28.10
C LYS A 673 -30.42 -18.92 -29.30
N CYS A 674 -30.14 -19.43 -30.50
CA CYS A 674 -30.99 -19.20 -31.68
C CYS A 674 -32.02 -20.30 -31.94
N ILE A 675 -32.17 -21.29 -31.03
CA ILE A 675 -33.27 -22.26 -31.10
C ILE A 675 -33.89 -22.40 -29.72
N LEU A 676 -34.76 -21.45 -29.38
CA LEU A 676 -35.99 -21.67 -28.60
C LEU A 676 -36.74 -20.34 -28.56
N LEU A 677 -37.92 -20.37 -29.15
CA LEU A 677 -38.89 -19.29 -29.27
C LEU A 677 -39.10 -18.55 -27.94
N VAL A 678 -39.32 -17.24 -28.05
CA VAL A 678 -39.83 -16.35 -27.00
C VAL A 678 -41.02 -17.04 -26.30
N THR A 679 -40.75 -17.69 -25.18
CA THR A 679 -41.77 -18.39 -24.38
C THR A 679 -42.29 -17.38 -23.36
N ALA A 680 -43.41 -16.75 -23.71
CA ALA A 680 -44.16 -15.91 -22.78
C ALA A 680 -44.58 -16.76 -21.57
N THR A 681 -44.16 -16.38 -20.36
CA THR A 681 -44.57 -17.08 -19.14
C THR A 681 -46.00 -16.66 -18.82
N THR A 682 -46.95 -17.60 -18.86
CA THR A 682 -48.34 -17.37 -18.51
C THR A 682 -48.55 -17.68 -17.03
N THR A 683 -48.86 -16.66 -16.22
CA THR A 683 -49.25 -16.84 -14.82
C THR A 683 -50.77 -16.88 -14.70
N ARG A 684 -51.31 -17.95 -14.11
CA ARG A 684 -52.74 -18.15 -13.84
C ARG A 684 -53.01 -17.76 -12.38
N THR A 685 -53.87 -16.77 -12.17
CA THR A 685 -54.32 -16.36 -10.83
C THR A 685 -55.84 -16.36 -10.76
N VAL A 686 -56.40 -16.70 -9.60
CA VAL A 686 -57.86 -16.79 -9.40
C VAL A 686 -58.28 -15.63 -8.49
N ASN A 687 -59.28 -14.86 -8.90
CA ASN A 687 -59.82 -13.77 -8.08
C ASN A 687 -60.75 -14.33 -6.98
N LYS A 688 -61.11 -13.53 -5.95
CA LYS A 688 -61.95 -14.01 -4.83
C LYS A 688 -63.34 -14.55 -5.25
N HIS A 689 -63.75 -14.25 -6.48
CA HIS A 689 -65.02 -14.65 -7.10
C HIS A 689 -64.90 -15.91 -7.98
N GLY A 690 -63.72 -16.54 -8.05
CA GLY A 690 -63.50 -17.78 -8.80
C GLY A 690 -63.11 -17.59 -10.26
N ASP A 691 -63.06 -16.35 -10.77
CA ASP A 691 -62.65 -16.08 -12.15
C ASP A 691 -61.13 -16.19 -12.33
N GLU A 692 -60.72 -16.87 -13.40
CA GLU A 692 -59.32 -17.10 -13.71
C GLU A 692 -58.76 -16.02 -14.64
N ILE A 693 -57.69 -15.36 -14.20
CA ILE A 693 -56.95 -14.38 -14.99
C ILE A 693 -55.63 -15.01 -15.41
N ILE A 694 -55.41 -15.07 -16.73
CA ILE A 694 -54.16 -15.55 -17.34
C ILE A 694 -53.43 -14.33 -17.91
N THR A 695 -52.28 -13.99 -17.34
CA THR A 695 -51.46 -12.86 -17.80
C THR A 695 -50.18 -13.39 -18.45
N ALA A 696 -49.90 -12.96 -19.68
CA ALA A 696 -48.72 -13.37 -20.43
C ALA A 696 -47.70 -12.21 -20.46
N THR A 697 -46.55 -12.38 -19.81
CA THR A 697 -45.45 -11.41 -19.82
C THR A 697 -44.41 -11.77 -20.89
N THR A 698 -44.08 -10.80 -21.75
CA THR A 698 -43.16 -10.97 -22.89
C THR A 698 -41.82 -10.24 -22.73
N SER A 699 -41.66 -9.33 -21.76
CA SER A 699 -40.43 -8.55 -21.55
C SER A 699 -39.73 -8.82 -20.21
N ASN A 700 -38.38 -8.83 -20.19
CA ASN A 700 -37.57 -8.99 -18.96
C ASN A 700 -37.63 -7.76 -18.03
N TYR A 701 -38.00 -6.58 -18.54
CA TYR A 701 -38.08 -5.35 -17.75
C TYR A 701 -39.30 -5.35 -16.80
N GLU A 702 -40.41 -5.93 -17.25
CA GLU A 702 -41.62 -6.07 -16.44
C GLU A 702 -41.44 -7.09 -15.31
N ALA A 703 -40.64 -8.14 -15.52
CA ALA A 703 -40.34 -9.15 -14.50
C ALA A 703 -39.54 -8.60 -13.30
N ALA A 704 -38.66 -7.61 -13.51
CA ALA A 704 -37.91 -6.96 -12.44
C ALA A 704 -38.75 -5.94 -11.65
N THR A 705 -39.83 -5.44 -12.24
CA THR A 705 -40.57 -4.27 -11.71
C THR A 705 -41.95 -4.63 -11.17
N PHE A 706 -42.42 -5.87 -11.34
CA PHE A 706 -43.72 -6.30 -10.82
C PHE A 706 -43.66 -6.77 -9.36
N ALA A 707 -43.39 -5.83 -8.43
CA ALA A 707 -43.68 -6.03 -7.02
C ALA A 707 -45.16 -5.72 -6.76
N SER A 708 -45.96 -6.75 -6.50
CA SER A 708 -47.37 -6.58 -6.17
C SER A 708 -47.54 -5.68 -4.93
N ARG A 709 -48.47 -4.71 -5.02
CA ARG A 709 -49.07 -3.89 -3.94
C ARG A 709 -48.24 -3.78 -2.65
N THR A 710 -47.50 -2.67 -2.50
CA THR A 710 -47.02 -2.11 -1.22
C THR A 710 -46.77 -3.16 -0.12
N GLU A 711 -45.58 -3.76 -0.05
CA GLU A 711 -45.17 -4.60 1.08
C GLU A 711 -45.07 -3.77 2.38
N TRP A 712 -46.22 -3.49 2.98
CA TRP A 712 -46.36 -2.71 4.21
C TRP A 712 -45.71 -3.44 5.39
N ARG A 713 -45.60 -4.77 5.34
CA ARG A 713 -44.95 -5.58 6.38
C ARG A 713 -43.46 -5.30 6.49
N VAL A 714 -42.72 -5.39 5.38
CA VAL A 714 -41.28 -5.07 5.35
C VAL A 714 -41.05 -3.62 5.79
N ARG A 715 -41.94 -2.72 5.39
CA ARG A 715 -41.90 -1.31 5.80
C ARG A 715 -42.15 -1.13 7.29
N ALA A 716 -43.17 -1.77 7.85
CA ALA A 716 -43.51 -1.71 9.27
C ALA A 716 -42.37 -2.27 10.13
N ILE A 717 -41.76 -3.39 9.73
CA ILE A 717 -40.58 -3.93 10.40
C ILE A 717 -39.41 -2.92 10.33
N SER A 718 -39.17 -2.32 9.16
CA SER A 718 -38.11 -1.34 8.99
C SER A 718 -38.33 -0.05 9.81
N ALA A 719 -39.60 0.36 10.00
CA ALA A 719 -39.97 1.54 10.77
C ALA A 719 -39.63 1.38 12.27
N THR A 720 -39.63 0.15 12.81
CA THR A 720 -39.23 -0.09 14.21
C THR A 720 -37.80 0.38 14.52
N ASN A 721 -36.92 0.42 13.51
CA ASN A 721 -35.53 0.84 13.63
C ASN A 721 -35.32 2.36 13.52
N LEU A 722 -36.38 3.17 13.35
CA LEU A 722 -36.27 4.63 13.21
C LEU A 722 -35.68 5.32 14.45
N HIS A 723 -35.86 4.73 15.63
CA HIS A 723 -35.27 5.23 16.87
C HIS A 723 -33.73 5.36 16.79
N LEU A 724 -33.05 4.55 15.96
CA LEU A 724 -31.60 4.62 15.74
C LEU A 724 -31.18 5.94 15.10
N ARG A 725 -32.01 6.54 14.24
CA ARG A 725 -31.74 7.85 13.62
C ARG A 725 -31.69 8.99 14.64
N THR A 726 -32.33 8.83 15.79
CA THR A 726 -32.33 9.85 16.87
C THR A 726 -30.97 10.00 17.57
N GLN A 727 -30.01 9.10 17.30
CA GLN A 727 -28.65 9.18 17.83
C GLN A 727 -27.82 10.28 17.14
N HIS A 728 -28.07 10.53 15.85
CA HIS A 728 -27.38 11.54 15.05
C HIS A 728 -28.36 12.58 14.53
N ILE A 729 -28.52 13.67 15.27
CA ILE A 729 -29.41 14.78 14.92
C ILE A 729 -28.56 15.95 14.43
N TYR A 730 -28.79 16.36 13.19
CA TYR A 730 -28.22 17.56 12.61
C TYR A 730 -29.28 18.64 12.61
N VAL A 731 -28.98 19.78 13.23
CA VAL A 731 -29.84 20.97 13.20
C VAL A 731 -29.20 21.93 12.22
N SER A 732 -29.96 22.40 11.22
CA SER A 732 -29.51 23.48 10.34
C SER A 732 -29.46 24.75 11.17
N SER A 733 -28.28 25.35 11.29
CA SER A 733 -28.05 26.55 12.08
C SER A 733 -27.44 27.63 11.20
N ASP A 734 -28.14 28.76 11.09
CA ASP A 734 -27.61 30.02 10.56
C ASP A 734 -27.27 30.95 11.73
N ASP A 735 -26.60 32.08 11.46
CA ASP A 735 -26.28 33.08 12.47
C ASP A 735 -27.56 33.54 13.20
N VAL A 736 -27.54 33.50 14.54
CA VAL A 736 -28.66 33.92 15.39
C VAL A 736 -28.86 35.42 15.21
N LYS A 737 -30.04 35.82 14.71
CA LYS A 737 -30.44 37.23 14.63
C LYS A 737 -31.25 37.59 15.87
N ASP A 738 -30.88 38.66 16.56
CA ASP A 738 -31.58 39.13 17.77
C ASP A 738 -33.05 39.50 17.51
N THR A 739 -33.42 39.77 16.25
CA THR A 739 -34.80 40.09 15.84
C THR A 739 -35.61 38.87 15.40
N GLY A 740 -35.01 37.68 15.33
CA GLY A 740 -35.67 36.46 14.85
C GLY A 740 -36.31 35.67 15.98
N PHE A 741 -37.48 35.07 15.73
CA PHE A 741 -38.08 34.14 16.68
C PHE A 741 -37.25 32.85 16.78
N THR A 742 -36.86 32.49 18.00
CA THR A 742 -36.19 31.22 18.27
C THR A 742 -37.21 30.18 18.69
N TYR A 743 -37.44 29.18 17.83
CA TYR A 743 -38.34 28.07 18.13
C TYR A 743 -37.58 26.95 18.85
N ILE A 744 -38.06 26.57 20.04
CA ILE A 744 -37.47 25.50 20.83
C ILE A 744 -38.33 24.24 20.67
N LEU A 745 -37.78 23.20 20.06
CA LEU A 745 -38.43 21.90 19.93
C LEU A 745 -37.97 20.95 21.06
N PRO A 746 -38.88 20.48 21.93
CA PRO A 746 -38.53 19.51 22.97
C PRO A 746 -38.03 18.18 22.38
N LYS A 747 -36.88 17.70 22.88
CA LYS A 747 -36.20 16.50 22.37
C LYS A 747 -37.03 15.23 22.51
N ASN A 748 -37.87 15.13 23.54
CA ASN A 748 -38.78 14.01 23.76
C ASN A 748 -39.86 13.92 22.66
N VAL A 749 -40.42 15.06 22.25
CA VAL A 749 -41.41 15.14 21.17
C VAL A 749 -40.76 14.76 19.85
N LEU A 750 -39.58 15.33 19.53
CA LEU A 750 -38.83 14.98 18.32
C LEU A 750 -38.53 13.47 18.24
N LYS A 751 -38.08 12.87 19.35
CA LYS A 751 -37.83 11.42 19.40
C LYS A 751 -39.09 10.61 19.12
N LYS A 752 -40.21 10.94 19.78
CA LYS A 752 -41.49 10.27 19.57
C LYS A 752 -41.96 10.42 18.13
N PHE A 753 -41.88 11.63 17.58
CA PHE A 753 -42.25 11.92 16.19
C PHE A 753 -41.46 11.06 15.19
N ILE A 754 -40.14 10.95 15.37
CA ILE A 754 -39.31 10.09 14.52
C ILE A 754 -39.70 8.61 14.67
N THR A 755 -40.05 8.14 15.87
CA THR A 755 -40.44 6.73 16.08
C THR A 755 -41.78 6.35 15.49
N ILE A 756 -42.73 7.29 15.39
CA ILE A 756 -44.04 7.06 14.77
C ILE A 756 -44.04 7.33 13.25
N SER A 757 -42.93 7.84 12.71
CA SER A 757 -42.79 8.17 11.29
C SER A 757 -42.70 6.93 10.41
N ASP A 758 -42.86 7.11 9.10
CA ASP A 758 -42.60 6.09 8.08
C ASP A 758 -41.36 6.45 7.24
N LEU A 759 -40.74 5.46 6.60
CA LEU A 759 -39.53 5.63 5.77
C LEU A 759 -39.80 6.19 4.38
N ARG A 760 -41.00 5.97 3.84
CA ARG A 760 -41.36 6.37 2.46
C ARG A 760 -42.46 7.41 2.40
N THR A 761 -43.40 7.40 3.34
CA THR A 761 -44.50 8.37 3.38
C THR A 761 -44.13 9.55 4.30
N GLN A 762 -44.52 10.75 3.91
CA GLN A 762 -44.30 11.95 4.70
C GLN A 762 -45.42 12.07 5.74
N ASN A 763 -45.05 12.11 7.02
CA ASN A 763 -45.98 12.36 8.12
C ASN A 763 -45.92 13.84 8.51
N LEU A 764 -47.08 14.47 8.64
CA LEU A 764 -47.22 15.86 9.04
C LEU A 764 -48.06 15.90 10.32
N GLU A 765 -47.54 16.56 11.35
CA GLU A 765 -48.25 16.80 12.60
C GLU A 765 -48.21 18.30 12.90
N PRO A 766 -49.36 18.95 13.18
CA PRO A 766 -49.38 20.36 13.54
C PRO A 766 -48.71 20.56 14.91
N LEU A 767 -47.70 21.43 14.97
CA LEU A 767 -47.04 21.81 16.22
C LEU A 767 -47.73 23.03 16.83
N GLY A 768 -48.16 22.91 18.08
CA GLY A 768 -48.45 24.06 18.95
C GLY A 768 -47.14 24.59 19.52
N TRP A 769 -46.72 25.78 19.13
CA TRP A 769 -45.46 26.38 19.57
C TRP A 769 -45.64 27.15 20.88
N PHE A 770 -44.73 26.94 21.84
CA PHE A 770 -44.52 27.90 22.92
C PHE A 770 -43.62 28.99 22.37
N VAL A 771 -44.20 30.15 22.05
CA VAL A 771 -43.42 31.36 21.73
C VAL A 771 -42.98 31.96 23.05
N LEU A 772 -41.69 31.84 23.36
CA LEU A 772 -41.09 32.70 24.38
C LEU A 772 -40.88 34.07 23.71
N SER A 773 -41.76 35.02 23.97
CA SER A 773 -41.45 36.42 23.74
C SER A 773 -40.57 36.87 24.89
N ASP A 774 -39.33 37.25 24.60
CA ASP A 774 -38.53 38.04 25.54
C ASP A 774 -39.20 39.43 25.65
N SER A 775 -40.09 39.57 26.63
CA SER A 775 -40.54 40.86 27.16
C SER A 775 -39.93 41.07 28.53
#